data_AF-A0A508BCV9-F1
#
_entry.id   AF-A0A508BCV9-F1
#
_cell.length_a   1.000
_cell.length_b   1.000
_cell.length_c   1.000
_cell.angle_alpha   90.00
_cell.angle_beta   90.00
_cell.angle_gamma   90.00
#
_symmetry.space_group_name_H-M   'P 1'
#
loop_
_entity.id
_entity.type
_entity.pdbx_description
1 polymer ?
#
loop_
_entity_poly.entity_id
_entity_poly.type
_entity_poly.pdbx_seq_one_letter_code
_entity_poly.pdbx_strand_id
1 'polypeptide(L)'
;MDTPVADQLRLRGGHLDFIGRSHIWIDDYDRADSVQFAQFAIANALAHTAPGQLEVLVFDDALRGIAAPFQEVNSGGEKILRHINDLQELNETIKYLHEHVRSVLNVIQGRTESLLDFRQQLSPKVEGFKLVVLSTIYHLLSDEIRDKLTVLLKAGPAAGVTFLIHSMKLKVNDEILDLTQLCDVDERMVYGDDGAVRGQFDPQSADDLISVSRHVASALANAQVEPVAFSDVQPLDAPWSQSSRDGISFAVGTYGMSTIEVTLGDELNQRHNALITGAVGQGKSNLISVVVHSLCQRYSPSEVEFYMLDFKEGVTLQAFAPDPHTGSFLPHARVLGLDADREYGVNVLRHLFAIYRQRMATFKAAGVQNIRQYRLADPEAVMPRIVVVIDEFQMLFADQDTVATTASDLIIKGARLFRACGIHFILASQTIGSGGMLGGTTGQALFAQIPVRLALKNSLAESHATLGLKNDAASHIRSREAIVNLDYGELSSNRKTTIAYADDAILAELRTAWWQQAQGTVTPPEVFEGERRLRLGDDARVLTNLQSRHAMLGRRITVGVAPLAADFSTDVGRNLALFGTGPGHTILLNAALSLLHSTPAAEIIGLDLTSNWHSPEHDNVRIHFERQLTRLGSTYRVVNKHQADALIDELVERAAFAADNASAPPVYVIGFGMERWRSDTTKIKTLFANGPLASIHLLGWWNKYSSFKAMVGLGGDNNFDIRMAMHLDHSSAREAFKQPILRWTPQDNRALVWDSATMSNPQLVIPYSRIS
;
A
#
# COMPACT_ATOMS: atom_id res chain seq x y z
N MET A 1 24.47 9.47 26.09
CA MET A 1 25.15 8.16 26.15
C MET A 1 26.34 8.27 25.21
N ASP A 2 27.57 8.16 25.72
CA ASP A 2 28.75 8.17 24.85
C ASP A 2 28.70 6.98 23.91
N THR A 3 28.68 7.23 22.61
CA THR A 3 28.89 6.19 21.59
C THR A 3 30.40 6.09 21.34
N PRO A 4 31.09 5.05 21.86
CA PRO A 4 32.53 4.92 21.68
C PRO A 4 32.89 4.78 20.20
N VAL A 5 34.04 5.32 19.83
CA VAL A 5 34.65 5.25 18.50
C VAL A 5 36.12 4.87 18.68
N ALA A 6 36.64 3.99 17.82
CA ALA A 6 38.05 3.63 17.80
C ALA A 6 38.91 4.76 17.19
N ASP A 7 38.89 5.95 17.80
CA ASP A 7 39.59 7.14 17.30
C ASP A 7 41.11 7.07 17.46
N GLN A 8 41.62 6.12 18.24
CA GLN A 8 43.03 5.78 18.35
C GLN A 8 43.26 4.28 18.21
N LEU A 9 44.27 3.89 17.44
CA LEU A 9 44.79 2.53 17.40
C LEU A 9 45.88 2.37 18.46
N ARG A 10 45.54 1.70 19.56
CA ARG A 10 46.45 1.55 20.71
C ARG A 10 47.52 0.49 20.45
N LEU A 11 48.78 0.88 20.61
CA LEU A 11 49.94 0.00 20.55
C LEU A 11 50.58 -0.10 21.95
N ARG A 12 51.33 -1.15 22.22
CA ARG A 12 52.17 -1.18 23.42
C ARG A 12 53.27 -0.14 23.26
N GLY A 13 53.31 0.83 24.17
CA GLY A 13 54.30 1.91 24.16
C GLY A 13 53.96 3.10 23.25
N GLY A 14 52.77 3.14 22.62
CA GLY A 14 52.36 4.25 21.77
C GLY A 14 50.93 4.14 21.24
N HIS A 15 50.57 5.02 20.30
CA HIS A 15 49.29 4.96 19.60
C HIS A 15 49.41 5.62 18.24
N LEU A 16 48.49 5.28 17.34
CA LEU A 16 48.28 5.99 16.09
C LEU A 16 46.89 6.63 16.11
N ASP A 17 46.77 7.81 15.52
CA ASP A 17 45.46 8.40 15.27
C ASP A 17 44.69 7.53 14.28
N PHE A 18 43.38 7.36 14.50
CA PHE A 18 42.61 6.40 13.70
C PHE A 18 41.25 6.96 13.31
N ILE A 19 40.16 6.23 13.55
CA ILE A 19 38.85 6.52 12.96
C ILE A 19 38.43 7.98 13.22
N GLY A 20 38.28 8.76 12.14
CA GLY A 20 37.88 10.16 12.19
C GLY A 20 38.98 11.16 12.57
N ARG A 21 40.22 10.71 12.81
CA ARG A 21 41.37 11.56 13.11
C ARG A 21 42.40 11.59 11.99
N SER A 22 42.83 10.42 11.50
CA SER A 22 43.87 10.33 10.47
C SER A 22 43.78 9.03 9.68
N HIS A 23 44.43 9.01 8.52
CA HIS A 23 44.65 7.80 7.73
C HIS A 23 45.91 7.05 8.18
N ILE A 24 45.97 5.76 7.86
CA ILE A 24 47.13 4.91 8.08
C ILE A 24 47.57 4.32 6.74
N TRP A 25 48.85 4.45 6.42
CA TRP A 25 49.47 3.82 5.28
C TRP A 25 50.45 2.76 5.77
N ILE A 26 50.18 1.49 5.47
CA ILE A 26 51.04 0.36 5.79
C ILE A 26 51.90 0.08 4.55
N ASP A 27 53.21 0.29 4.68
CA ASP A 27 54.15 0.03 3.59
C ASP A 27 54.31 -1.49 3.40
N ASP A 28 53.87 -1.99 2.25
CA ASP A 28 53.82 -3.44 1.97
C ASP A 28 54.94 -3.87 1.02
N TYR A 29 55.96 -4.54 1.56
CA TYR A 29 57.04 -5.19 0.79
C TYR A 29 56.84 -6.72 0.68
N ASP A 30 55.60 -7.21 0.53
CA ASP A 30 55.26 -8.64 0.53
C ASP A 30 55.55 -9.33 1.89
N ARG A 31 55.42 -8.60 3.00
CA ARG A 31 55.64 -9.15 4.35
C ARG A 31 54.34 -9.70 4.93
N ALA A 32 54.40 -10.81 5.68
CA ALA A 32 53.23 -11.33 6.38
C ALA A 32 52.76 -10.41 7.52
N ASP A 33 53.70 -9.65 8.09
CA ASP A 33 53.47 -8.82 9.27
C ASP A 33 52.64 -7.56 8.96
N SER A 34 52.75 -7.00 7.75
CA SER A 34 51.93 -5.87 7.29
C SER A 34 50.45 -6.26 7.19
N VAL A 35 50.16 -7.48 6.72
CA VAL A 35 48.79 -8.04 6.67
C VAL A 35 48.25 -8.27 8.08
N GLN A 36 49.05 -8.82 8.99
CA GLN A 36 48.66 -9.01 10.40
C GLN A 36 48.36 -7.67 11.10
N PHE A 37 49.15 -6.63 10.81
CA PHE A 37 48.91 -5.30 11.35
C PHE A 37 47.63 -4.67 10.78
N ALA A 38 47.37 -4.82 9.48
CA ALA A 38 46.12 -4.38 8.87
C ALA A 38 44.89 -5.08 9.50
N GLN A 39 44.98 -6.39 9.72
CA GLN A 39 43.95 -7.16 10.41
C GLN A 39 43.75 -6.69 11.85
N PHE A 40 44.84 -6.44 12.60
CA PHE A 40 44.79 -5.88 13.94
C PHE A 40 44.07 -4.51 13.97
N ALA A 41 44.34 -3.64 12.99
CA ALA A 41 43.66 -2.35 12.88
C ALA A 41 42.16 -2.50 12.61
N ILE A 42 41.76 -3.39 11.70
CA ILE A 42 40.34 -3.68 11.41
C ILE A 42 39.63 -4.25 12.64
N ALA A 43 40.26 -5.20 13.34
CA ALA A 43 39.70 -5.80 14.56
C ALA A 43 39.47 -4.74 15.66
N ASN A 44 40.44 -3.84 15.86
CA ASN A 44 40.29 -2.73 16.81
C ASN A 44 39.17 -1.78 16.40
N ALA A 45 39.06 -1.44 15.12
CA ALA A 45 37.99 -0.59 14.60
C ALA A 45 36.61 -1.19 14.92
N LEU A 46 36.43 -2.48 14.64
CA LEU A 46 35.18 -3.21 14.85
C LEU A 46 34.84 -3.39 16.33
N ALA A 47 35.83 -3.74 17.17
CA ALA A 47 35.62 -4.04 18.58
C ALA A 47 35.35 -2.80 19.44
N HIS A 48 35.95 -1.66 19.11
CA HIS A 48 35.92 -0.45 19.95
C HIS A 48 35.06 0.69 19.38
N THR A 49 34.42 0.48 18.23
CA THR A 49 33.40 1.40 17.70
C THR A 49 32.01 0.86 18.00
N ALA A 50 31.11 1.73 18.46
CA ALA A 50 29.77 1.34 18.85
C ALA A 50 29.02 0.59 17.71
N PRO A 51 28.24 -0.46 18.02
CA PRO A 51 27.55 -1.26 17.02
C PRO A 51 26.65 -0.41 16.09
N GLY A 52 26.83 -0.55 14.78
CA GLY A 52 26.07 0.17 13.75
C GLY A 52 26.59 1.58 13.45
N GLN A 53 27.75 1.94 14.00
CA GLN A 53 28.40 3.24 13.77
C GLN A 53 29.60 3.19 12.82
N LEU A 54 29.99 2.00 12.36
CA LEU A 54 31.12 1.79 11.46
C LEU A 54 30.69 0.96 10.26
N GLU A 55 31.07 1.40 9.06
CA GLU A 55 31.03 0.63 7.81
C GLU A 55 32.47 0.38 7.35
N VAL A 56 32.78 -0.87 6.98
CA VAL A 56 34.11 -1.29 6.50
C VAL A 56 34.00 -1.64 5.03
N LEU A 57 34.67 -0.84 4.18
CA LEU A 57 34.67 -0.96 2.73
C LEU A 57 36.03 -1.50 2.29
N VAL A 58 36.08 -2.68 1.68
CA VAL A 58 37.33 -3.37 1.39
C VAL A 58 37.52 -3.53 -0.11
N PHE A 59 38.58 -2.93 -0.64
CA PHE A 59 39.07 -3.20 -1.99
C PHE A 59 40.40 -3.95 -1.88
N ASP A 60 40.40 -5.25 -2.18
CA ASP A 60 41.58 -6.12 -2.10
C ASP A 60 41.92 -6.71 -3.47
N ASP A 61 42.41 -5.84 -4.35
CA ASP A 61 42.86 -6.19 -5.71
C ASP A 61 44.13 -7.06 -5.68
N ALA A 62 44.92 -6.94 -4.61
CA ALA A 62 46.10 -7.78 -4.38
C ALA A 62 45.76 -9.17 -3.81
N LEU A 63 44.47 -9.47 -3.53
CA LEU A 63 43.98 -10.74 -2.98
C LEU A 63 44.74 -11.22 -1.74
N ARG A 64 45.12 -10.29 -0.85
CA ARG A 64 45.88 -10.56 0.37
C ARG A 64 45.04 -11.19 1.48
N GLY A 65 43.72 -11.16 1.37
CA GLY A 65 42.80 -11.74 2.35
C GLY A 65 42.73 -10.93 3.65
N ILE A 66 43.03 -9.63 3.60
CA ILE A 66 43.07 -8.76 4.80
C ILE A 66 41.75 -8.80 5.57
N ALA A 67 40.63 -8.84 4.86
CA ALA A 67 39.30 -8.85 5.47
C ALA A 67 38.71 -10.26 5.73
N ALA A 68 39.41 -11.34 5.35
CA ALA A 68 38.87 -12.70 5.37
C ALA A 68 38.39 -13.17 6.77
N PRO A 69 39.07 -12.87 7.89
CA PRO A 69 38.60 -13.27 9.23
C PRO A 69 37.30 -12.57 9.69
N PHE A 70 36.92 -11.46 9.04
CA PHE A 70 35.83 -10.60 9.51
C PHE A 70 34.50 -10.83 8.80
N GLN A 71 34.37 -11.85 7.94
CA GLN A 71 33.14 -12.09 7.17
C GLN A 71 31.90 -12.30 8.06
N GLU A 72 32.07 -12.94 9.23
CA GLU A 72 30.98 -13.23 10.15
C GLU A 72 30.31 -11.98 10.74
N VAL A 73 30.93 -10.79 10.64
CA VAL A 73 30.41 -9.53 11.22
C VAL A 73 29.05 -9.15 10.62
N ASN A 74 28.82 -9.54 9.36
CA ASN A 74 27.57 -9.30 8.63
C ASN A 74 26.41 -10.20 9.10
N SER A 75 26.69 -11.20 9.94
CA SER A 75 25.65 -12.10 10.47
C SER A 75 24.77 -11.43 11.53
N GLY A 76 25.14 -10.24 12.00
CA GLY A 76 24.39 -9.45 12.99
C GLY A 76 23.11 -8.78 12.46
N GLY A 77 22.71 -9.07 11.22
CA GLY A 77 21.51 -8.51 10.58
C GLY A 77 21.72 -7.13 9.94
N GLU A 78 22.94 -6.62 9.96
CA GLU A 78 23.40 -5.42 9.26
C GLU A 78 24.71 -5.72 8.51
N LYS A 79 24.84 -5.22 7.28
CA LYS A 79 26.06 -5.40 6.46
C LYS A 79 27.05 -4.30 6.79
N ILE A 80 27.93 -4.59 7.74
CA ILE A 80 29.02 -3.70 8.14
C ILE A 80 30.17 -3.77 7.15
N LEU A 81 30.52 -4.97 6.72
CA LEU A 81 31.68 -5.22 5.87
C LEU A 81 31.23 -5.47 4.43
N ARG A 82 31.70 -4.63 3.51
CA ARG A 82 31.41 -4.74 2.07
C ARG A 82 32.70 -4.88 1.28
N HIS A 83 32.74 -5.88 0.40
CA HIS A 83 33.81 -6.05 -0.58
C HIS A 83 33.49 -5.26 -1.83
N ILE A 84 34.49 -4.54 -2.32
CA ILE A 84 34.52 -3.82 -3.59
C ILE A 84 35.22 -4.76 -4.56
N ASN A 85 34.49 -5.28 -5.54
CA ASN A 85 34.96 -6.42 -6.32
C ASN A 85 35.80 -6.02 -7.54
N ASP A 86 35.65 -4.79 -8.02
CA ASP A 86 36.35 -4.29 -9.20
C ASP A 86 36.53 -2.76 -9.17
N LEU A 87 37.27 -2.24 -10.16
CA LEU A 87 37.56 -0.80 -10.29
C LEU A 87 36.32 0.05 -10.62
N GLN A 88 35.28 -0.53 -11.20
CA GLN A 88 34.02 0.19 -11.45
C GLN A 88 33.29 0.41 -10.12
N GLU A 89 33.16 -0.63 -9.31
CA GLU A 89 32.56 -0.56 -7.98
C GLU A 89 33.40 0.34 -7.04
N LEU A 90 34.73 0.35 -7.19
CA LEU A 90 35.59 1.29 -6.47
C LEU A 90 35.25 2.74 -6.81
N ASN A 91 35.07 3.05 -8.10
CA ASN A 91 34.66 4.38 -8.55
C ASN A 91 33.28 4.80 -8.02
N GLU A 92 32.30 3.87 -8.02
CA GLU A 92 30.98 4.10 -7.44
C GLU A 92 31.06 4.34 -5.92
N THR A 93 31.92 3.59 -5.24
CA THR A 93 32.17 3.76 -3.80
C THR A 93 32.83 5.10 -3.49
N ILE A 94 33.80 5.54 -4.31
CA ILE A 94 34.40 6.87 -4.19
C ILE A 94 33.35 7.97 -4.34
N LYS A 95 32.40 7.85 -5.29
CA LYS A 95 31.29 8.82 -5.42
C LYS A 95 30.41 8.84 -4.16
N TYR A 96 30.04 7.66 -3.65
CA TYR A 96 29.30 7.52 -2.40
C TYR A 96 30.01 8.22 -1.22
N LEU A 97 31.32 8.01 -1.08
CA LEU A 97 32.11 8.66 -0.02
C LEU A 97 32.16 10.18 -0.17
N HIS A 98 32.24 10.73 -1.39
CA HIS A 98 32.16 12.18 -1.62
C HIS A 98 30.81 12.76 -1.17
N GLU A 99 29.71 12.07 -1.49
CA GLU A 99 28.38 12.50 -1.03
C GLU A 99 28.25 12.45 0.49
N HIS A 100 28.79 11.41 1.12
CA HIS A 100 28.82 11.29 2.58
C HIS A 100 29.64 12.41 3.22
N VAL A 101 30.85 12.69 2.72
CA VAL A 101 31.68 13.81 3.20
C VAL A 101 30.91 15.13 3.08
N ARG A 102 30.25 15.37 1.94
CA ARG A 102 29.42 16.58 1.75
C ARG A 102 28.24 16.64 2.73
N SER A 103 27.56 15.51 2.96
CA SER A 103 26.46 15.40 3.92
C SER A 103 26.93 15.76 5.33
N VAL A 104 28.02 15.14 5.78
CA VAL A 104 28.59 15.36 7.12
C VAL A 104 29.02 16.81 7.31
N LEU A 105 29.74 17.39 6.36
CA LEU A 105 30.16 18.79 6.44
C LEU A 105 28.96 19.75 6.50
N ASN A 106 27.88 19.46 5.77
CA ASN A 106 26.64 20.23 5.82
C ASN A 106 25.90 20.08 7.15
N VAL A 107 26.06 18.96 7.87
CA VAL A 107 25.49 18.78 9.20
C VAL A 107 26.32 19.49 10.27
N ILE A 108 27.65 19.38 10.21
CA ILE A 108 28.55 20.03 11.16
C ILE A 108 28.50 21.55 11.00
N GLN A 109 28.32 22.07 9.78
CA GLN A 109 28.23 23.51 9.46
C GLN A 109 29.40 24.33 10.01
N GLY A 110 30.58 23.72 10.17
CA GLY A 110 31.75 24.34 10.78
C GLY A 110 31.62 24.64 12.27
N ARG A 111 30.61 24.08 12.97
CA ARG A 111 30.44 24.24 14.43
C ARG A 111 31.51 23.49 15.22
N THR A 112 32.07 22.43 14.64
CA THR A 112 33.23 21.69 15.13
C THR A 112 34.18 21.39 13.99
N GLU A 113 35.41 20.97 14.33
CA GLU A 113 36.45 20.66 13.35
C GLU A 113 36.24 19.29 12.69
N SER A 114 35.65 18.34 13.41
CA SER A 114 35.37 16.99 12.92
C SER A 114 34.01 16.44 13.36
N LEU A 115 33.56 15.37 12.69
CA LEU A 115 32.39 14.57 13.07
C LEU A 115 32.59 13.92 14.44
N LEU A 116 33.82 13.52 14.74
CA LEU A 116 34.19 12.95 16.04
C LEU A 116 33.93 13.96 17.16
N ASP A 117 34.41 15.19 17.01
CA ASP A 117 34.19 16.27 17.98
C ASP A 117 32.72 16.68 18.06
N PHE A 118 32.04 16.71 16.90
CA PHE A 118 30.62 17.04 16.82
C PHE A 118 29.78 16.09 17.68
N ARG A 119 30.05 14.79 17.59
CA ARG A 119 29.35 13.74 18.36
C ARG A 119 29.63 13.79 19.85
N GLN A 120 30.83 14.21 20.25
CA GLN A 120 31.17 14.37 21.66
C GLN A 120 30.45 15.57 22.30
N GLN A 121 30.17 16.62 21.52
CA GLN A 121 29.57 17.87 22.01
C GLN A 121 28.03 17.90 21.90
N LEU A 122 27.43 17.21 20.93
CA LEU A 122 26.00 17.23 20.65
C LEU A 122 25.45 15.80 20.57
N SER A 123 24.59 15.42 21.52
CA SER A 123 23.80 14.18 21.47
C SER A 123 22.55 14.45 20.62
N PRO A 124 22.38 13.85 19.42
CA PRO A 124 22.46 12.41 19.14
C PRO A 124 23.26 11.97 17.87
N LYS A 125 23.19 10.66 17.57
CA LYS A 125 23.93 9.88 16.54
C LYS A 125 23.85 10.45 15.11
N VAL A 126 24.80 11.32 14.76
CA VAL A 126 24.94 11.87 13.41
C VAL A 126 25.89 11.01 12.58
N GLU A 127 25.46 10.46 11.44
CA GLU A 127 26.30 9.90 10.34
C GLU A 127 27.39 8.88 10.76
N GLY A 128 27.32 7.63 10.30
CA GLY A 128 28.30 6.59 10.70
C GLY A 128 29.69 6.79 10.09
N PHE A 129 30.73 6.32 10.78
CA PHE A 129 32.11 6.32 10.31
C PHE A 129 32.34 5.29 9.19
N LYS A 130 33.28 5.58 8.29
CA LYS A 130 33.70 4.69 7.20
C LYS A 130 35.17 4.34 7.37
N LEU A 131 35.49 3.05 7.37
CA LEU A 131 36.85 2.54 7.24
C LEU A 131 37.01 1.94 5.85
N VAL A 132 37.78 2.59 5.00
CA VAL A 132 38.09 2.13 3.65
C VAL A 132 39.45 1.44 3.67
N VAL A 133 39.45 0.13 3.45
CA VAL A 133 40.65 -0.71 3.36
C VAL A 133 41.03 -0.84 1.89
N LEU A 134 42.17 -0.26 1.50
CA LEU A 134 42.69 -0.33 0.14
C LEU A 134 43.94 -1.20 0.12
N SER A 135 43.79 -2.46 -0.28
CA SER A 135 44.88 -3.41 -0.51
C SER A 135 45.11 -3.55 -2.01
N THR A 136 46.01 -2.73 -2.54
CA THR A 136 46.29 -2.64 -3.98
C THR A 136 47.66 -2.01 -4.21
N ILE A 137 48.15 -1.99 -5.45
CA ILE A 137 49.35 -1.25 -5.83
C ILE A 137 48.93 0.17 -6.22
N TYR A 138 49.04 1.13 -5.29
CA TYR A 138 48.41 2.45 -5.41
C TYR A 138 48.84 3.23 -6.66
N HIS A 139 50.12 3.16 -7.03
CA HIS A 139 50.65 3.87 -8.20
C HIS A 139 50.15 3.29 -9.55
N LEU A 140 49.51 2.11 -9.56
CA LEU A 140 48.88 1.54 -10.75
C LEU A 140 47.42 1.94 -10.94
N LEU A 141 46.79 2.57 -9.93
CA LEU A 141 45.46 3.15 -10.09
C LEU A 141 45.50 4.28 -11.13
N SER A 142 44.39 4.45 -11.87
CA SER A 142 44.27 5.52 -12.86
C SER A 142 44.38 6.89 -12.22
N ASP A 143 44.84 7.88 -12.99
CA ASP A 143 44.93 9.28 -12.55
C ASP A 143 43.60 9.78 -11.98
N GLU A 144 42.49 9.48 -12.68
CA GLU A 144 41.15 9.88 -12.25
C GLU A 144 40.76 9.33 -10.85
N ILE A 145 41.11 8.07 -10.56
CA ILE A 145 40.84 7.46 -9.24
C ILE A 145 41.73 8.11 -8.19
N ARG A 146 43.03 8.29 -8.47
CA ARG A 146 43.99 8.90 -7.53
C ARG A 146 43.64 10.34 -7.19
N ASP A 147 43.22 11.13 -8.16
CA ASP A 147 42.79 12.52 -7.94
C ASP A 147 41.59 12.58 -7.00
N LYS A 148 40.59 11.72 -7.24
CA LYS A 148 39.40 11.63 -6.38
C LYS A 148 39.74 11.10 -4.98
N LEU A 149 40.62 10.11 -4.86
CA LEU A 149 41.10 9.61 -3.57
C LEU A 149 41.86 10.70 -2.80
N THR A 150 42.66 11.52 -3.49
CA THR A 150 43.40 12.63 -2.87
C THR A 150 42.46 13.63 -2.20
N VAL A 151 41.32 13.95 -2.84
CA VAL A 151 40.28 14.80 -2.24
C VAL A 151 39.72 14.17 -0.96
N LEU A 152 39.41 12.86 -1.00
CA LEU A 152 38.92 12.12 0.16
C LEU A 152 39.98 12.00 1.26
N LEU A 153 41.26 11.87 0.94
CA LEU A 153 42.34 11.83 1.93
C LEU A 153 42.52 13.17 2.65
N LYS A 154 42.20 14.30 1.99
CA LYS A 154 42.25 15.63 2.59
C LYS A 154 41.03 15.93 3.47
N ALA A 155 39.84 15.61 3.00
CA ALA A 155 38.59 15.99 3.67
C ALA A 155 37.95 14.86 4.51
N GLY A 156 38.38 13.62 4.29
CA GLY A 156 37.77 12.41 4.84
C GLY A 156 37.79 12.32 6.36
N PRO A 157 38.93 12.49 7.06
CA PRO A 157 39.02 12.28 8.51
C PRO A 157 38.02 13.15 9.26
N ALA A 158 37.98 14.45 8.95
CA ALA A 158 37.04 15.40 9.54
C ALA A 158 35.57 15.00 9.33
N ALA A 159 35.27 14.30 8.23
CA ALA A 159 33.94 13.81 7.92
C ALA A 159 33.69 12.34 8.34
N GLY A 160 34.62 11.72 9.08
CA GLY A 160 34.48 10.34 9.56
C GLY A 160 34.84 9.25 8.54
N VAL A 161 35.47 9.60 7.41
CA VAL A 161 36.02 8.65 6.42
C VAL A 161 37.50 8.45 6.71
N THR A 162 37.91 7.22 6.99
CA THR A 162 39.29 6.84 7.32
C THR A 162 39.78 5.80 6.33
N PHE A 163 40.98 6.00 5.78
CA PHE A 163 41.63 5.04 4.90
C PHE A 163 42.70 4.25 5.65
N LEU A 164 42.66 2.93 5.47
CA LEU A 164 43.72 2.00 5.79
C LEU A 164 44.30 1.50 4.48
N ILE A 165 45.40 2.11 4.04
CA ILE A 165 46.04 1.81 2.76
C ILE A 165 47.14 0.79 3.01
N HIS A 166 47.07 -0.33 2.31
CA HIS A 166 48.08 -1.38 2.33
C HIS A 166 48.71 -1.46 0.94
N SER A 167 49.84 -0.79 0.77
CA SER A 167 50.48 -0.61 -0.53
C SER A 167 51.95 -0.19 -0.39
N MET A 168 52.77 -0.50 -1.40
CA MET A 168 54.11 0.06 -1.51
C MET A 168 54.04 1.58 -1.64
N LYS A 169 54.81 2.32 -0.81
CA LYS A 169 54.92 3.78 -0.94
C LYS A 169 55.72 4.23 -2.18
N LEU A 170 56.45 3.32 -2.81
CA LEU A 170 57.30 3.61 -3.97
C LEU A 170 56.48 4.17 -5.15
N LYS A 171 56.93 5.28 -5.74
CA LYS A 171 56.28 6.01 -6.85
C LYS A 171 54.94 6.66 -6.49
N VAL A 172 54.64 6.82 -5.21
CA VAL A 172 53.53 7.64 -4.72
C VAL A 172 54.05 9.06 -4.48
N ASN A 173 53.20 10.07 -4.71
CA ASN A 173 53.56 11.47 -4.47
C ASN A 173 53.64 11.73 -2.95
N ASP A 174 54.71 12.40 -2.50
CA ASP A 174 54.92 12.76 -1.09
C ASP A 174 53.74 13.56 -0.51
N GLU A 175 53.09 14.42 -1.30
CA GLU A 175 51.89 15.16 -0.86
C GLU A 175 50.72 14.25 -0.44
N ILE A 176 50.64 13.03 -0.99
CA ILE A 176 49.63 12.03 -0.62
C ILE A 176 50.07 11.29 0.64
N LEU A 177 51.36 10.94 0.72
CA LEU A 177 51.93 10.24 1.86
C LEU A 177 51.86 11.09 3.14
N ASP A 178 52.08 12.41 3.03
CA ASP A 178 52.00 13.39 4.12
C ASP A 178 50.58 13.53 4.73
N LEU A 179 49.54 13.06 4.02
CA LEU A 179 48.17 13.00 4.54
C LEU A 179 47.90 11.74 5.38
N THR A 180 48.90 10.87 5.54
CA THR A 180 48.77 9.58 6.20
C THR A 180 49.84 9.35 7.26
N GLN A 181 49.54 8.53 8.26
CA GLN A 181 50.57 8.00 9.15
C GLN A 181 51.22 6.78 8.49
N LEU A 182 52.42 6.99 7.93
CA LEU A 182 53.22 5.92 7.34
C LEU A 182 53.72 4.96 8.43
N CYS A 183 53.49 3.68 8.20
CA CYS A 183 53.83 2.58 9.09
C CYS A 183 54.62 1.52 8.32
N ASP A 184 55.91 1.37 8.65
CA ASP A 184 56.70 0.19 8.29
C ASP A 184 56.59 -0.83 9.43
N VAL A 185 56.31 -2.08 9.09
CA VAL A 185 56.06 -3.15 10.05
C VAL A 185 57.13 -4.22 9.90
N ASP A 186 57.76 -4.53 11.03
CA ASP A 186 58.75 -5.61 11.14
C ASP A 186 58.43 -6.46 12.38
N GLU A 187 58.05 -7.71 12.14
CA GLU A 187 57.51 -8.65 13.11
C GLU A 187 56.29 -8.09 13.88
N ARG A 188 56.54 -7.40 14.99
CA ARG A 188 55.53 -6.81 15.87
C ARG A 188 55.73 -5.31 16.09
N MET A 189 56.83 -4.77 15.61
CA MET A 189 57.22 -3.39 15.82
C MET A 189 56.71 -2.55 14.66
N VAL A 190 56.12 -1.40 14.98
CA VAL A 190 55.63 -0.43 14.01
C VAL A 190 56.56 0.78 14.05
N TYR A 191 57.10 1.14 12.89
CA TYR A 191 58.01 2.27 12.70
C TYR A 191 57.35 3.34 11.82
N GLY A 192 57.67 4.61 12.09
CA GLY A 192 57.33 5.71 11.18
C GLY A 192 58.28 5.77 9.98
N ASP A 193 57.98 6.63 9.02
CA ASP A 193 58.85 6.89 7.87
C ASP A 193 60.23 7.46 8.28
N ASP A 194 60.28 8.14 9.42
CA ASP A 194 61.49 8.65 10.08
C ASP A 194 62.31 7.54 10.78
N GLY A 195 61.87 6.29 10.73
CA GLY A 195 62.46 5.15 11.44
C GLY A 195 62.19 5.15 12.95
N ALA A 196 61.40 6.10 13.46
CA ALA A 196 61.07 6.17 14.88
C ALA A 196 60.07 5.06 15.25
N VAL A 197 60.28 4.41 16.40
CA VAL A 197 59.35 3.39 16.92
C VAL A 197 58.04 4.07 17.33
N ARG A 198 56.93 3.66 16.70
CA ARG A 198 55.56 4.11 17.03
C ARG A 198 54.89 3.23 18.08
N GLY A 199 55.33 1.98 18.19
CA GLY A 199 54.90 1.05 19.23
C GLY A 199 54.98 -0.40 18.79
N GLN A 200 54.48 -1.30 19.63
CA GLN A 200 54.38 -2.73 19.33
C GLN A 200 52.91 -3.16 19.27
N PHE A 201 52.49 -3.85 18.22
CA PHE A 201 51.16 -4.46 18.15
C PHE A 201 51.21 -5.92 18.60
N ASP A 202 50.07 -6.45 19.06
CA ASP A 202 49.91 -7.86 19.39
C ASP A 202 49.19 -8.55 18.24
N PRO A 203 49.88 -9.38 17.42
CA PRO A 203 49.22 -10.14 16.36
C PRO A 203 48.16 -11.06 16.95
N GLN A 204 46.96 -11.02 16.38
CA GLN A 204 45.85 -11.87 16.77
C GLN A 204 45.82 -13.12 15.88
N SER A 205 45.46 -14.27 16.46
CA SER A 205 45.24 -15.46 15.64
C SER A 205 43.98 -15.30 14.79
N ALA A 206 43.85 -16.09 13.72
CA ALA A 206 42.64 -16.10 12.91
C ALA A 206 41.39 -16.39 13.76
N ASP A 207 41.48 -17.29 14.73
CA ASP A 207 40.38 -17.62 15.64
C ASP A 207 40.00 -16.44 16.55
N ASP A 208 40.97 -15.66 17.02
CA ASP A 208 40.72 -14.45 17.82
C ASP A 208 40.00 -13.39 16.98
N LEU A 209 40.43 -13.18 15.73
CA LEU A 209 39.82 -12.21 14.81
C LEU A 209 38.38 -12.62 14.45
N ILE A 210 38.14 -13.90 14.18
CA ILE A 210 36.79 -14.41 13.93
C ILE A 210 35.94 -14.29 15.21
N SER A 211 36.52 -14.50 16.39
CA SER A 211 35.82 -14.26 17.66
C SER A 211 35.40 -12.80 17.81
N VAL A 212 36.26 -11.83 17.49
CA VAL A 212 35.88 -10.40 17.46
C VAL A 212 34.70 -10.17 16.53
N SER A 213 34.76 -10.73 15.32
CA SER A 213 33.70 -10.66 14.32
C SER A 213 32.34 -11.15 14.85
N ARG A 214 32.31 -12.31 15.53
CA ARG A 214 31.10 -12.85 16.17
C ARG A 214 30.58 -12.00 17.30
N HIS A 215 31.45 -11.48 18.15
CA HIS A 215 31.05 -10.62 19.27
C HIS A 215 30.38 -9.35 18.76
N VAL A 216 30.94 -8.72 17.72
CA VAL A 216 30.36 -7.55 17.07
C VAL A 216 29.02 -7.89 16.42
N ALA A 217 28.92 -9.00 15.68
CA ALA A 217 27.65 -9.48 15.10
C ALA A 217 26.57 -9.67 16.17
N SER A 218 26.90 -10.30 17.29
CA SER A 218 25.98 -10.50 18.43
C SER A 218 25.56 -9.18 19.08
N ALA A 219 26.49 -8.25 19.26
CA ALA A 219 26.19 -6.93 19.81
C ALA A 219 25.25 -6.13 18.90
N LEU A 220 25.41 -6.22 17.57
CA LEU A 220 24.50 -5.58 16.60
C LEU A 220 23.10 -6.18 16.64
N ALA A 221 23.00 -7.51 16.68
CA ALA A 221 21.73 -8.22 16.71
C ALA A 221 20.89 -7.84 17.95
N ASN A 222 21.56 -7.56 19.07
CA ASN A 222 20.92 -7.20 20.33
C ASN A 222 20.73 -5.68 20.53
N ALA A 223 21.36 -4.84 19.70
CA ALA A 223 21.26 -3.39 19.82
C ALA A 223 19.90 -2.88 19.28
N GLN A 224 19.02 -2.45 20.20
CA GLN A 224 17.73 -1.85 19.85
C GLN A 224 17.92 -0.53 19.11
N VAL A 225 17.16 -0.35 18.02
CA VAL A 225 17.02 0.94 17.33
C VAL A 225 16.04 1.78 18.14
N GLU A 226 16.51 2.89 18.70
CA GLU A 226 15.64 3.86 19.39
C GLU A 226 14.61 4.41 18.39
N PRO A 227 13.31 4.38 18.70
CA PRO A 227 12.29 4.92 17.82
C PRO A 227 12.42 6.44 17.73
N VAL A 228 12.39 6.96 16.51
CA VAL A 228 12.27 8.40 16.26
C VAL A 228 10.81 8.78 16.45
N ALA A 229 10.49 9.79 17.27
CA ALA A 229 9.10 10.19 17.44
C ALA A 229 8.58 10.90 16.19
N PHE A 230 7.29 10.74 15.88
CA PHE A 230 6.68 11.43 14.73
C PHE A 230 6.84 12.96 14.82
N SER A 231 6.74 13.53 16.03
CA SER A 231 6.96 14.95 16.31
C SER A 231 8.37 15.44 16.00
N ASP A 232 9.37 14.55 16.02
CA ASP A 232 10.77 14.91 15.75
C ASP A 232 11.01 15.18 14.26
N VAL A 233 10.19 14.56 13.41
CA VAL A 233 10.29 14.67 11.95
C VAL A 233 9.17 15.53 11.33
N GLN A 234 8.08 15.74 12.07
CA GLN A 234 6.92 16.48 11.60
C GLN A 234 6.48 17.52 12.65
N PRO A 235 6.62 18.83 12.35
CA PRO A 235 6.05 19.89 13.19
C PRO A 235 4.53 19.74 13.32
N LEU A 236 4.03 19.80 14.56
CA LEU A 236 2.63 19.55 14.90
C LEU A 236 1.83 20.83 15.22
N ASP A 237 2.50 21.95 15.41
CA ASP A 237 1.96 23.24 15.86
C ASP A 237 1.21 24.01 14.76
N ALA A 238 1.57 23.82 13.49
CA ALA A 238 1.00 24.53 12.35
C ALA A 238 0.40 23.59 11.29
N PRO A 239 -0.76 22.95 11.55
CA PRO A 239 -1.41 22.10 10.57
C PRO A 239 -1.85 22.90 9.34
N TRP A 240 -1.82 22.26 8.17
CA TRP A 240 -2.37 22.75 6.90
C TRP A 240 -1.76 24.08 6.40
N SER A 241 -0.48 24.30 6.69
CA SER A 241 0.26 25.50 6.28
C SER A 241 0.84 25.42 4.86
N GLN A 242 0.82 24.25 4.21
CA GLN A 242 1.49 24.04 2.92
C GLN A 242 0.50 23.96 1.75
N SER A 243 0.97 24.37 0.56
CA SER A 243 0.25 24.22 -0.71
C SER A 243 0.79 23.03 -1.50
N SER A 244 -0.11 22.23 -2.06
CA SER A 244 0.21 21.09 -2.92
C SER A 244 0.49 21.48 -4.37
N ARG A 245 0.51 22.78 -4.73
CA ARG A 245 0.65 23.24 -6.12
C ARG A 245 1.89 22.65 -6.80
N ASP A 246 3.05 22.77 -6.16
CA ASP A 246 4.35 22.37 -6.71
C ASP A 246 4.73 20.90 -6.40
N GLY A 247 3.89 20.18 -5.64
CA GLY A 247 4.13 18.80 -5.22
C GLY A 247 3.58 18.57 -3.80
N ILE A 248 3.68 17.34 -3.32
CA ILE A 248 3.35 16.96 -1.94
C ILE A 248 4.55 16.31 -1.30
N SER A 249 4.96 16.83 -0.15
CA SER A 249 6.12 16.37 0.60
C SER A 249 5.69 15.72 1.90
N PHE A 250 6.32 14.61 2.27
CA PHE A 250 6.08 13.94 3.54
C PHE A 250 7.39 13.53 4.19
N ALA A 251 7.42 13.60 5.52
CA ALA A 251 8.50 13.08 6.32
C ALA A 251 8.39 11.56 6.46
N VAL A 252 9.54 10.89 6.51
CA VAL A 252 9.63 9.42 6.64
C VAL A 252 10.29 9.03 7.97
N GLY A 253 11.35 9.72 8.34
CA GLY A 253 12.23 9.34 9.42
C GLY A 253 13.52 10.16 9.40
N THR A 254 14.57 9.69 10.04
CA THR A 254 15.87 10.38 10.06
C THR A 254 16.96 9.60 9.35
N TYR A 255 17.82 10.32 8.65
CA TYR A 255 19.11 9.86 8.16
C TYR A 255 20.18 10.71 8.85
N GLY A 256 20.88 10.12 9.83
CA GLY A 256 21.66 10.90 10.78
C GLY A 256 20.75 11.88 11.55
N MET A 257 21.04 13.18 11.45
CA MET A 257 20.24 14.25 12.07
C MET A 257 19.18 14.84 11.15
N SER A 258 19.24 14.51 9.87
CA SER A 258 18.36 15.14 8.89
C SER A 258 17.07 14.34 8.81
N THR A 259 15.95 15.04 8.92
CA THR A 259 14.67 14.47 8.52
C THR A 259 14.72 14.16 7.02
N ILE A 260 14.44 12.90 6.68
CA ILE A 260 14.26 12.50 5.29
C ILE A 260 12.83 12.84 4.87
N GLU A 261 12.76 13.78 3.92
CA GLU A 261 11.53 14.15 3.25
C GLU A 261 11.50 13.62 1.82
N VAL A 262 10.34 13.15 1.41
CA VAL A 262 10.08 12.64 0.07
C VAL A 262 9.00 13.51 -0.57
N THR A 263 9.25 13.97 -1.80
CA THR A 263 8.29 14.77 -2.55
C THR A 263 7.74 14.00 -3.76
N LEU A 264 6.42 13.88 -3.84
CA LEU A 264 5.70 13.37 -5.01
C LEU A 264 5.09 14.52 -5.81
N GLY A 265 5.00 14.37 -7.12
CA GLY A 265 4.57 15.44 -8.02
C GLY A 265 5.69 16.40 -8.42
N ASP A 266 6.94 16.08 -8.09
CA ASP A 266 8.13 16.83 -8.48
C ASP A 266 8.33 16.73 -10.01
N GLU A 267 8.13 17.86 -10.71
CA GLU A 267 8.28 17.92 -12.16
C GLU A 267 9.73 17.81 -12.62
N LEU A 268 10.68 18.29 -11.80
CA LEU A 268 12.11 18.35 -12.12
C LEU A 268 12.74 16.96 -11.99
N ASN A 269 12.57 16.32 -10.83
CA ASN A 269 13.15 15.00 -10.55
C ASN A 269 12.23 13.85 -10.94
N GLN A 270 11.05 14.15 -11.48
CA GLN A 270 10.12 13.18 -12.06
C GLN A 270 9.60 12.13 -11.04
N ARG A 271 9.50 12.53 -9.76
CA ARG A 271 9.06 11.66 -8.66
C ARG A 271 7.54 11.73 -8.52
N HIS A 272 6.82 10.74 -9.05
CA HIS A 272 5.34 10.77 -9.08
C HIS A 272 4.65 9.68 -8.29
N ASN A 273 5.30 8.54 -8.14
CA ASN A 273 4.78 7.36 -7.45
C ASN A 273 5.85 6.83 -6.50
N ALA A 274 5.40 6.16 -5.44
CA ALA A 274 6.26 5.48 -4.48
C ALA A 274 5.88 3.99 -4.35
N LEU A 275 6.90 3.17 -4.10
CA LEU A 275 6.77 1.77 -3.74
C LEU A 275 7.30 1.57 -2.32
N ILE A 276 6.51 0.93 -1.48
CA ILE A 276 6.89 0.52 -0.13
C ILE A 276 6.98 -1.01 -0.11
N THR A 277 8.11 -1.56 0.31
CA THR A 277 8.23 -3.01 0.53
C THR A 277 8.77 -3.33 1.91
N GLY A 278 8.44 -4.51 2.42
CA GLY A 278 8.93 -4.98 3.71
C GLY A 278 8.30 -6.29 4.11
N ALA A 279 9.08 -7.20 4.69
CA ALA A 279 8.54 -8.47 5.18
C ALA A 279 7.52 -8.25 6.32
N VAL A 280 6.73 -9.29 6.62
CA VAL A 280 5.77 -9.28 7.73
C VAL A 280 6.45 -8.81 9.03
N GLY A 281 5.80 -7.88 9.73
CA GLY A 281 6.29 -7.35 11.01
C GLY A 281 7.45 -6.36 10.91
N GLN A 282 7.89 -5.96 9.71
CA GLN A 282 9.03 -5.02 9.55
C GLN A 282 8.66 -3.54 9.57
N GLY A 283 7.39 -3.20 9.87
CA GLY A 283 6.95 -1.82 10.06
C GLY A 283 6.31 -1.16 8.84
N LYS A 284 5.84 -1.94 7.85
CA LYS A 284 5.15 -1.43 6.65
C LYS A 284 3.92 -0.59 6.99
N SER A 285 3.03 -1.11 7.84
CA SER A 285 1.83 -0.40 8.30
C SER A 285 2.18 0.88 9.07
N ASN A 286 3.23 0.85 9.90
CA ASN A 286 3.76 2.03 10.58
C ASN A 286 4.22 3.08 9.58
N LEU A 287 5.02 2.69 8.58
CA LEU A 287 5.50 3.61 7.55
C LEU A 287 4.36 4.23 6.73
N ILE A 288 3.36 3.44 6.33
CA ILE A 288 2.15 3.96 5.67
C ILE A 288 1.47 5.00 6.57
N SER A 289 1.32 4.72 7.86
CA SER A 289 0.73 5.65 8.81
C SER A 289 1.54 6.95 8.95
N VAL A 290 2.87 6.87 9.05
CA VAL A 290 3.76 8.05 9.06
C VAL A 290 3.56 8.91 7.82
N VAL A 291 3.57 8.31 6.63
CA VAL A 291 3.40 9.04 5.37
C VAL A 291 2.04 9.72 5.31
N VAL A 292 0.95 9.01 5.61
CA VAL A 292 -0.40 9.55 5.58
C VAL A 292 -0.55 10.71 6.58
N HIS A 293 -0.13 10.52 7.84
CA HIS A 293 -0.26 11.57 8.84
C HIS A 293 0.64 12.77 8.55
N SER A 294 1.84 12.58 7.99
CA SER A 294 2.70 13.70 7.58
C SER A 294 2.03 14.55 6.48
N LEU A 295 1.41 13.91 5.49
CA LEU A 295 0.64 14.60 4.45
C LEU A 295 -0.60 15.32 5.04
N CYS A 296 -1.37 14.66 5.89
CA CYS A 296 -2.55 15.24 6.54
C CYS A 296 -2.19 16.41 7.46
N GLN A 297 -1.03 16.37 8.11
CA GLN A 297 -0.55 17.47 8.95
C GLN A 297 -0.13 18.67 8.09
N ARG A 298 0.49 18.46 6.93
CA ARG A 298 1.01 19.55 6.09
C ARG A 298 -0.04 20.23 5.22
N TYR A 299 -0.98 19.45 4.68
CA TYR A 299 -1.92 19.89 3.64
C TYR A 299 -3.36 19.77 4.12
N SER A 300 -4.20 20.75 3.81
CA SER A 300 -5.65 20.64 4.08
C SER A 300 -6.33 19.63 3.15
N PRO A 301 -7.58 19.22 3.43
CA PRO A 301 -8.38 18.40 2.51
C PRO A 301 -8.67 19.06 1.15
N SER A 302 -8.49 20.38 1.02
CA SER A 302 -8.60 21.10 -0.26
C SER A 302 -7.30 21.02 -1.08
N GLU A 303 -6.21 20.56 -0.48
CA GLU A 303 -4.90 20.41 -1.10
C GLU A 303 -4.56 18.95 -1.39
N VAL A 304 -4.99 18.01 -0.53
CA VAL A 304 -4.72 16.56 -0.65
C VAL A 304 -5.95 15.73 -0.30
N GLU A 305 -6.21 14.69 -1.09
CA GLU A 305 -7.26 13.68 -0.85
C GLU A 305 -6.71 12.26 -0.96
N PHE A 306 -7.26 11.32 -0.18
CA PHE A 306 -6.84 9.92 -0.15
C PHE A 306 -7.88 8.96 -0.70
N TYR A 307 -7.36 8.02 -1.51
CA TYR A 307 -8.05 6.80 -1.95
C TYR A 307 -7.24 5.63 -1.42
N MET A 308 -7.74 4.91 -0.42
CA MET A 308 -6.97 3.91 0.30
C MET A 308 -7.61 2.54 0.12
N LEU A 309 -6.81 1.55 -0.24
CA LEU A 309 -7.23 0.16 -0.43
C LEU A 309 -6.35 -0.75 0.39
N ASP A 310 -6.97 -1.54 1.26
CA ASP A 310 -6.36 -2.58 2.06
C ASP A 310 -6.86 -3.93 1.55
N PHE A 311 -6.00 -4.72 0.90
CA PHE A 311 -6.35 -6.07 0.45
C PHE A 311 -6.09 -7.09 1.56
N LYS A 312 -7.00 -8.08 1.69
CA LYS A 312 -7.02 -9.25 2.60
C LYS A 312 -5.97 -9.33 3.73
N GLU A 313 -6.47 -9.50 4.95
CA GLU A 313 -5.70 -9.65 6.21
C GLU A 313 -4.98 -8.37 6.68
N GLY A 314 -5.07 -7.28 5.92
CA GLY A 314 -4.61 -5.96 6.36
C GLY A 314 -5.59 -5.27 7.30
N VAL A 315 -5.07 -4.78 8.42
CA VAL A 315 -5.74 -3.86 9.34
C VAL A 315 -5.10 -2.48 9.34
N THR A 316 -4.17 -2.25 8.41
CA THR A 316 -3.34 -1.04 8.33
C THR A 316 -4.21 0.20 8.22
N LEU A 317 -5.23 0.15 7.36
CA LEU A 317 -6.05 1.30 7.03
C LEU A 317 -7.30 1.46 7.90
N GLN A 318 -7.57 0.52 8.82
CA GLN A 318 -8.73 0.59 9.71
C GLN A 318 -8.70 1.82 10.63
N ALA A 319 -7.51 2.28 11.03
CA ALA A 319 -7.33 3.49 11.84
C ALA A 319 -7.85 4.78 11.16
N PHE A 320 -8.07 4.74 9.84
CA PHE A 320 -8.61 5.86 9.05
C PHE A 320 -10.11 5.73 8.77
N ALA A 321 -10.74 4.63 9.16
CA ALA A 321 -12.17 4.42 9.00
C ALA A 321 -12.99 5.39 9.87
N PRO A 322 -14.20 5.78 9.44
CA PRO A 322 -15.11 6.54 10.28
C PRO A 322 -15.40 5.80 11.59
N ASP A 323 -15.32 6.52 12.70
CA ASP A 323 -15.69 6.02 14.02
C ASP A 323 -17.22 5.96 14.13
N PRO A 324 -17.83 4.78 14.34
CA PRO A 324 -19.28 4.62 14.42
C PRO A 324 -19.90 5.25 15.68
N HIS A 325 -19.10 5.48 16.73
CA HIS A 325 -19.56 6.05 18.00
C HIS A 325 -19.52 7.58 17.98
N THR A 326 -18.43 8.15 17.51
CA THR A 326 -18.24 9.61 17.49
C THR A 326 -18.68 10.26 16.18
N GLY A 327 -18.80 9.47 15.11
CA GLY A 327 -19.03 9.97 13.75
C GLY A 327 -17.83 10.71 13.16
N SER A 328 -16.69 10.73 13.85
CA SER A 328 -15.46 11.34 13.35
C SER A 328 -14.84 10.50 12.24
N PHE A 329 -14.17 11.15 11.30
CA PHE A 329 -13.46 10.48 10.21
C PHE A 329 -12.29 11.34 9.74
N LEU A 330 -11.33 10.73 9.03
CA LEU A 330 -10.21 11.45 8.43
C LEU A 330 -10.71 12.40 7.32
N PRO A 331 -10.59 13.73 7.45
CA PRO A 331 -11.18 14.69 6.49
C PRO A 331 -10.68 14.56 5.05
N HIS A 332 -9.45 14.08 4.89
CA HIS A 332 -8.80 13.88 3.60
C HIS A 332 -9.24 12.59 2.89
N ALA A 333 -9.83 11.63 3.61
CA ALA A 333 -10.28 10.39 3.01
C ALA A 333 -11.48 10.63 2.08
N ARG A 334 -11.44 10.03 0.89
CA ARG A 334 -12.56 9.99 -0.06
C ARG A 334 -13.06 8.58 -0.28
N VAL A 335 -12.14 7.62 -0.38
CA VAL A 335 -12.44 6.21 -0.54
C VAL A 335 -11.58 5.39 0.41
N LEU A 336 -12.22 4.46 1.11
CA LEU A 336 -11.58 3.46 1.96
C LEU A 336 -12.13 2.08 1.58
N GLY A 337 -11.31 1.24 0.97
CA GLY A 337 -11.59 -0.19 0.82
C GLY A 337 -10.87 -0.96 1.92
N LEU A 338 -11.60 -1.41 2.93
CA LEU A 338 -11.09 -2.23 4.03
C LEU A 338 -11.39 -3.68 3.71
N ASP A 339 -10.37 -4.55 3.70
CA ASP A 339 -10.54 -5.93 3.22
C ASP A 339 -11.20 -5.96 1.83
N ALA A 340 -10.64 -5.14 0.93
CA ALA A 340 -11.15 -4.96 -0.41
C ALA A 340 -10.96 -6.24 -1.25
N ASP A 341 -11.92 -6.51 -2.13
CA ASP A 341 -11.78 -7.53 -3.17
C ASP A 341 -11.13 -6.95 -4.44
N ARG A 342 -10.63 -7.84 -5.29
CA ARG A 342 -9.86 -7.47 -6.50
C ARG A 342 -10.73 -6.66 -7.47
N GLU A 343 -12.02 -6.99 -7.56
CA GLU A 343 -13.02 -6.31 -8.36
C GLU A 343 -13.22 -4.85 -7.92
N TYR A 344 -13.36 -4.60 -6.62
CA TYR A 344 -13.45 -3.26 -6.06
C TYR A 344 -12.19 -2.45 -6.38
N GLY A 345 -11.01 -3.05 -6.19
CA GLY A 345 -9.74 -2.42 -6.57
C GLY A 345 -9.70 -1.97 -8.04
N VAL A 346 -10.12 -2.84 -8.97
CA VAL A 346 -10.24 -2.49 -10.39
C VAL A 346 -11.24 -1.34 -10.61
N ASN A 347 -12.35 -1.32 -9.89
CA ASN A 347 -13.35 -0.27 -10.04
C ASN A 347 -12.90 1.08 -9.46
N VAL A 348 -12.11 1.09 -8.38
CA VAL A 348 -11.42 2.29 -7.90
C VAL A 348 -10.46 2.82 -8.96
N LEU A 349 -9.66 1.96 -9.60
CA LEU A 349 -8.77 2.38 -10.69
C LEU A 349 -9.56 2.96 -11.88
N ARG A 350 -10.69 2.35 -12.28
CA ARG A 350 -11.58 2.89 -13.32
C ARG A 350 -12.15 4.25 -12.94
N HIS A 351 -12.54 4.43 -11.68
CA HIS A 351 -13.02 5.70 -11.14
C HIS A 351 -11.93 6.79 -11.23
N LEU A 352 -10.69 6.47 -10.84
CA LEU A 352 -9.54 7.38 -11.00
C LEU A 352 -9.29 7.78 -12.46
N PHE A 353 -9.50 6.87 -13.42
CA PHE A 353 -9.45 7.22 -14.85
C PHE A 353 -10.60 8.13 -15.31
N ALA A 354 -11.77 8.08 -14.66
CA ALA A 354 -12.83 9.05 -14.91
C ALA A 354 -12.41 10.44 -14.42
N ILE A 355 -11.84 10.54 -13.21
CA ILE A 355 -11.28 11.79 -12.67
C ILE A 355 -10.17 12.33 -13.58
N TYR A 356 -9.23 11.48 -14.01
CA TYR A 356 -8.17 11.86 -14.96
C TYR A 356 -8.75 12.49 -16.23
N ARG A 357 -9.77 11.87 -16.85
CA ARG A 357 -10.41 12.42 -18.06
C ARG A 357 -11.08 13.77 -17.80
N GLN A 358 -11.76 13.92 -16.65
CA GLN A 358 -12.38 15.18 -16.25
C GLN A 358 -11.34 16.29 -16.05
N ARG A 359 -10.23 16.01 -15.34
CA ARG A 359 -9.15 16.96 -15.12
C ARG A 359 -8.46 17.36 -16.42
N MET A 360 -8.17 16.40 -17.31
CA MET A 360 -7.61 16.69 -18.64
C MET A 360 -8.53 17.58 -19.49
N ALA A 361 -9.84 17.37 -19.45
CA ALA A 361 -10.79 18.25 -20.14
C ALA A 361 -10.78 19.67 -19.55
N THR A 362 -10.67 19.78 -18.22
CA THR A 362 -10.55 21.05 -17.50
C THR A 362 -9.28 21.79 -17.90
N PHE A 363 -8.13 21.11 -17.91
CA PHE A 363 -6.85 21.69 -18.32
C PHE A 363 -6.87 22.16 -19.77
N LYS A 364 -7.44 21.35 -20.67
CA LYS A 364 -7.61 21.72 -22.07
C LYS A 364 -8.45 22.97 -22.24
N ALA A 365 -9.55 23.10 -21.49
CA ALA A 365 -10.41 24.28 -21.54
C ALA A 365 -9.69 25.54 -21.01
N ALA A 366 -8.82 25.39 -20.02
CA ALA A 366 -7.99 26.47 -19.47
C ALA A 366 -6.70 26.74 -20.26
N GLY A 367 -6.41 25.99 -21.34
CA GLY A 367 -5.20 26.17 -22.15
C GLY A 367 -3.88 25.74 -21.47
N VAL A 368 -3.97 24.89 -20.44
CA VAL A 368 -2.83 24.41 -19.64
C VAL A 368 -2.65 22.89 -19.80
N GLN A 369 -1.49 22.37 -19.40
CA GLN A 369 -1.13 20.96 -19.61
C GLN A 369 -1.22 20.10 -18.35
N ASN A 370 -1.17 20.70 -17.17
CA ASN A 370 -1.11 19.96 -15.91
C ASN A 370 -1.72 20.75 -14.74
N ILE A 371 -1.89 20.05 -13.62
CA ILE A 371 -2.48 20.61 -12.38
C ILE A 371 -1.72 21.83 -11.85
N ARG A 372 -0.39 21.84 -11.97
CA ARG A 372 0.44 22.94 -11.48
C ARG A 372 0.16 24.21 -12.27
N GLN A 373 0.19 24.12 -13.60
CA GLN A 373 -0.14 25.24 -14.49
C GLN A 373 -1.59 25.70 -14.31
N TYR A 374 -2.53 24.76 -14.10
CA TYR A 374 -3.93 25.08 -13.82
C TYR A 374 -4.09 25.93 -12.56
N ARG A 375 -3.48 25.51 -11.45
CA ARG A 375 -3.51 26.23 -10.17
C ARG A 375 -2.67 27.52 -10.16
N LEU A 376 -1.75 27.69 -11.11
CA LEU A 376 -1.05 28.96 -11.33
C LEU A 376 -1.90 29.95 -12.11
N ALA A 377 -2.66 29.46 -13.10
CA ALA A 377 -3.56 30.27 -13.90
C ALA A 377 -4.79 30.72 -13.11
N ASP A 378 -5.27 29.88 -12.19
CA ASP A 378 -6.36 30.18 -11.26
C ASP A 378 -5.95 29.83 -9.82
N PRO A 379 -5.41 30.79 -9.04
CA PRO A 379 -4.98 30.57 -7.67
C PRO A 379 -6.10 30.15 -6.70
N GLU A 380 -7.35 30.51 -7.01
CA GLU A 380 -8.53 30.17 -6.19
C GLU A 380 -9.09 28.77 -6.54
N ALA A 381 -8.60 28.15 -7.61
CA ALA A 381 -9.05 26.83 -8.03
C ALA A 381 -8.68 25.76 -6.99
N VAL A 382 -9.71 25.16 -6.40
CA VAL A 382 -9.57 23.99 -5.52
C VAL A 382 -9.51 22.73 -6.38
N MET A 383 -8.30 22.18 -6.52
CA MET A 383 -8.07 20.88 -7.14
C MET A 383 -7.03 20.10 -6.31
N PRO A 384 -7.48 19.30 -5.31
CA PRO A 384 -6.58 18.54 -4.46
C PRO A 384 -5.75 17.54 -5.28
N ARG A 385 -4.51 17.28 -4.86
CA ARG A 385 -3.75 16.13 -5.34
C ARG A 385 -4.32 14.86 -4.70
N ILE A 386 -4.45 13.82 -5.50
CA ILE A 386 -5.01 12.54 -5.04
C ILE A 386 -3.84 11.60 -4.74
N VAL A 387 -3.81 11.05 -3.53
CA VAL A 387 -2.86 10.02 -3.11
C VAL A 387 -3.60 8.70 -3.00
N VAL A 388 -3.22 7.75 -3.85
CA VAL A 388 -3.80 6.42 -3.91
C VAL A 388 -2.88 5.46 -3.16
N VAL A 389 -3.27 5.08 -1.95
CA VAL A 389 -2.53 4.14 -1.11
C VAL A 389 -3.11 2.75 -1.32
N ILE A 390 -2.31 1.80 -1.80
CA ILE A 390 -2.75 0.42 -1.99
C ILE A 390 -1.84 -0.50 -1.17
N ASP A 391 -2.35 -0.97 -0.03
CA ASP A 391 -1.67 -1.98 0.78
C ASP A 391 -1.94 -3.38 0.23
N GLU A 392 -0.89 -4.20 0.21
CA GLU A 392 -0.85 -5.51 -0.46
C GLU A 392 -1.31 -5.47 -1.93
N PHE A 393 -0.83 -4.48 -2.69
CA PHE A 393 -1.25 -4.29 -4.10
C PHE A 393 -1.02 -5.51 -5.00
N GLN A 394 -0.10 -6.41 -4.62
CA GLN A 394 0.14 -7.66 -5.35
C GLN A 394 -1.10 -8.57 -5.41
N MET A 395 -2.02 -8.44 -4.45
CA MET A 395 -3.27 -9.23 -4.40
C MET A 395 -4.17 -8.97 -5.61
N LEU A 396 -4.07 -7.81 -6.25
CA LEU A 396 -4.76 -7.54 -7.51
C LEU A 396 -4.38 -8.55 -8.62
N PHE A 397 -3.17 -9.11 -8.56
CA PHE A 397 -2.59 -10.00 -9.55
C PHE A 397 -2.48 -11.46 -9.10
N ALA A 398 -3.09 -11.83 -7.97
CA ALA A 398 -2.96 -13.16 -7.39
C ALA A 398 -3.43 -14.28 -8.33
N ASP A 399 -4.55 -14.06 -9.05
CA ASP A 399 -5.11 -15.04 -9.98
C ASP A 399 -4.80 -14.71 -11.44
N GLN A 400 -4.69 -15.74 -12.30
CA GLN A 400 -4.53 -15.57 -13.75
C GLN A 400 -5.87 -15.41 -14.46
N ASP A 401 -6.56 -14.30 -14.19
CA ASP A 401 -7.88 -14.00 -14.74
C ASP A 401 -7.97 -12.61 -15.39
N THR A 402 -9.15 -12.26 -15.89
CA THR A 402 -9.40 -10.95 -16.49
C THR A 402 -9.30 -9.79 -15.50
N VAL A 403 -9.54 -10.04 -14.20
CA VAL A 403 -9.44 -8.99 -13.18
C VAL A 403 -7.98 -8.60 -13.01
N ALA A 404 -7.06 -9.57 -12.93
CA ALA A 404 -5.62 -9.31 -12.86
C ALA A 404 -5.10 -8.60 -14.11
N THR A 405 -5.47 -9.08 -15.31
CA THR A 405 -5.06 -8.43 -16.57
C THR A 405 -5.56 -6.99 -16.63
N THR A 406 -6.81 -6.75 -16.24
CA THR A 406 -7.39 -5.39 -16.20
C THR A 406 -6.70 -4.52 -15.17
N ALA A 407 -6.44 -5.03 -13.96
CA ALA A 407 -5.75 -4.30 -12.91
C ALA A 407 -4.34 -3.89 -13.35
N SER A 408 -3.61 -4.83 -13.98
CA SER A 408 -2.28 -4.60 -14.54
C SER A 408 -2.29 -3.46 -15.55
N ASP A 409 -3.19 -3.55 -16.53
CA ASP A 409 -3.37 -2.53 -17.55
C ASP A 409 -3.65 -1.15 -16.96
N LEU A 410 -4.56 -1.08 -15.99
CA LEU A 410 -4.98 0.18 -15.36
C LEU A 410 -3.86 0.77 -14.50
N ILE A 411 -3.19 -0.02 -13.68
CA ILE A 411 -2.12 0.47 -12.79
C ILE A 411 -0.95 0.99 -13.62
N ILE A 412 -0.49 0.25 -14.63
CA ILE A 412 0.66 0.67 -15.46
C ILE A 412 0.32 1.93 -16.27
N LYS A 413 -0.86 1.96 -16.90
CA LYS A 413 -1.33 3.16 -17.62
C LYS A 413 -1.49 4.34 -16.65
N GLY A 414 -2.04 4.09 -15.47
CA GLY A 414 -2.24 5.08 -14.41
C GLY A 414 -0.91 5.68 -13.97
N ALA A 415 0.05 4.85 -13.54
CA ALA A 415 1.36 5.27 -13.05
C ALA A 415 2.09 6.22 -14.02
N ARG A 416 1.88 6.04 -15.33
CA ARG A 416 2.40 6.91 -16.39
C ARG A 416 1.56 8.17 -16.64
N LEU A 417 0.24 8.05 -16.76
CA LEU A 417 -0.65 9.13 -17.23
C LEU A 417 -1.08 10.09 -16.11
N PHE A 418 -1.20 9.59 -14.89
CA PHE A 418 -1.80 10.31 -13.75
C PHE A 418 -0.97 11.48 -13.24
N ARG A 419 0.34 11.46 -13.51
CA ARG A 419 1.29 12.53 -13.18
C ARG A 419 0.75 13.94 -13.46
N ALA A 420 0.29 14.20 -14.69
CA ALA A 420 -0.12 15.54 -15.11
C ALA A 420 -1.38 16.02 -14.36
N CYS A 421 -2.19 15.08 -13.87
CA CYS A 421 -3.42 15.34 -13.13
C CYS A 421 -3.24 15.38 -11.62
N GLY A 422 -2.01 15.22 -11.11
CA GLY A 422 -1.74 15.21 -9.67
C GLY A 422 -2.37 14.01 -8.94
N ILE A 423 -2.42 12.85 -9.60
CA ILE A 423 -2.81 11.58 -8.97
C ILE A 423 -1.52 10.75 -8.78
N HIS A 424 -1.26 10.32 -7.55
CA HIS A 424 0.00 9.71 -7.12
C HIS A 424 -0.26 8.34 -6.50
N PHE A 425 0.45 7.30 -6.93
CA PHE A 425 0.37 5.99 -6.29
C PHE A 425 1.41 5.85 -5.17
N ILE A 426 0.96 5.29 -4.04
CA ILE A 426 1.81 4.69 -3.01
C ILE A 426 1.41 3.22 -2.93
N LEU A 427 2.18 2.37 -3.60
CA LEU A 427 1.93 0.93 -3.64
C LEU A 427 2.75 0.26 -2.54
N ALA A 428 2.12 -0.58 -1.74
CA ALA A 428 2.78 -1.27 -0.64
C ALA A 428 2.61 -2.79 -0.76
N SER A 429 3.69 -3.54 -0.51
CA SER A 429 3.71 -4.99 -0.68
C SER A 429 4.70 -5.67 0.26
N GLN A 430 4.36 -6.88 0.72
CA GLN A 430 5.32 -7.71 1.44
C GLN A 430 6.29 -8.45 0.51
N THR A 431 5.77 -8.92 -0.62
CA THR A 431 6.50 -9.74 -1.60
C THR A 431 6.13 -9.32 -3.01
N ILE A 432 7.12 -8.87 -3.77
CA ILE A 432 7.02 -8.52 -5.18
C ILE A 432 7.84 -9.45 -6.08
N GLY A 433 8.82 -10.17 -5.52
CA GLY A 433 9.71 -11.07 -6.23
C GLY A 433 9.19 -12.51 -6.37
N SER A 434 8.24 -12.94 -5.54
CA SER A 434 7.66 -14.28 -5.61
C SER A 434 6.75 -14.43 -6.84
N GLY A 435 7.04 -15.44 -7.68
CA GLY A 435 6.47 -15.68 -9.01
C GLY A 435 4.98 -15.37 -9.20
N GLY A 436 4.67 -14.75 -10.33
CA GLY A 436 3.35 -14.30 -10.73
C GLY A 436 3.46 -13.22 -11.82
N MET A 437 2.40 -12.45 -12.06
CA MET A 437 2.41 -11.38 -13.07
C MET A 437 3.45 -10.28 -12.75
N LEU A 438 3.74 -10.02 -11.47
CA LEU A 438 4.70 -9.01 -11.02
C LEU A 438 6.17 -9.43 -11.15
N GLY A 439 6.49 -10.72 -11.20
CA GLY A 439 7.86 -11.19 -11.44
C GLY A 439 8.29 -11.13 -12.92
N GLY A 440 7.36 -10.83 -13.83
CA GLY A 440 7.58 -10.80 -15.27
C GLY A 440 7.67 -9.38 -15.86
N THR A 441 7.41 -9.28 -17.16
CA THR A 441 7.46 -8.02 -17.92
C THR A 441 6.50 -6.95 -17.39
N THR A 442 5.35 -7.37 -16.85
CA THR A 442 4.37 -6.47 -16.24
C THR A 442 4.92 -5.72 -15.03
N GLY A 443 5.57 -6.43 -14.10
CA GLY A 443 6.20 -5.79 -12.94
C GLY A 443 7.33 -4.87 -13.34
N GLN A 444 8.18 -5.27 -14.29
CA GLN A 444 9.24 -4.41 -14.83
C GLN A 444 8.66 -3.10 -15.42
N ALA A 445 7.58 -3.19 -16.20
CA ALA A 445 6.93 -2.03 -16.78
C ALA A 445 6.35 -1.09 -15.71
N LEU A 446 5.80 -1.64 -14.61
CA LEU A 446 5.30 -0.86 -13.49
C LEU A 446 6.44 -0.19 -12.70
N PHE A 447 7.46 -0.95 -12.30
CA PHE A 447 8.56 -0.45 -11.48
C PHE A 447 9.43 0.58 -12.21
N ALA A 448 9.45 0.56 -13.55
CA ALA A 448 10.05 1.61 -14.37
C ALA A 448 9.32 2.97 -14.27
N GLN A 449 8.09 3.01 -13.73
CA GLN A 449 7.32 4.24 -13.49
C GLN A 449 7.35 4.70 -12.02
N ILE A 450 8.15 4.04 -11.17
CA ILE A 450 8.19 4.27 -9.72
C ILE A 450 9.63 4.54 -9.27
N PRO A 451 10.09 5.81 -9.33
CA PRO A 451 11.45 6.18 -8.91
C PRO A 451 11.65 6.11 -7.40
N VAL A 452 10.62 6.42 -6.60
CA VAL A 452 10.72 6.45 -5.14
C VAL A 452 10.47 5.04 -4.60
N ARG A 453 11.45 4.48 -3.90
CA ARG A 453 11.41 3.15 -3.29
C ARG A 453 11.78 3.25 -1.82
N LEU A 454 10.84 2.87 -0.96
CA LEU A 454 10.99 2.83 0.50
C LEU A 454 11.03 1.35 0.92
N ALA A 455 12.23 0.78 0.98
CA ALA A 455 12.42 -0.64 1.21
C ALA A 455 12.78 -0.90 2.69
N LEU A 456 11.83 -1.39 3.46
CA LEU A 456 12.06 -1.93 4.81
C LEU A 456 12.78 -3.28 4.73
N LYS A 457 13.17 -3.81 5.89
CA LYS A 457 13.85 -5.10 5.97
C LYS A 457 13.10 -6.19 5.17
N ASN A 458 13.79 -6.87 4.27
CA ASN A 458 13.22 -7.97 3.48
C ASN A 458 14.26 -9.04 3.14
N SER A 459 13.88 -10.09 2.40
CA SER A 459 14.84 -11.07 1.90
C SER A 459 15.75 -10.48 0.82
N LEU A 460 16.87 -11.14 0.52
CA LEU A 460 17.77 -10.75 -0.56
C LEU A 460 17.06 -10.66 -1.93
N ALA A 461 16.22 -11.65 -2.23
CA ALA A 461 15.46 -11.69 -3.48
C ALA A 461 14.50 -10.50 -3.60
N GLU A 462 13.81 -10.16 -2.50
CA GLU A 462 12.88 -9.03 -2.45
C GLU A 462 13.61 -7.68 -2.46
N SER A 463 14.80 -7.59 -1.87
CA SER A 463 15.65 -6.41 -1.99
C SER A 463 16.00 -6.14 -3.45
N HIS A 464 16.43 -7.16 -4.19
CA HIS A 464 16.73 -7.02 -5.62
C HIS A 464 15.49 -6.71 -6.47
N ALA A 465 14.34 -7.32 -6.13
CA ALA A 465 13.09 -7.01 -6.83
C ALA A 465 12.64 -5.57 -6.59
N THR A 466 12.86 -5.04 -5.37
CA THR A 466 12.45 -3.68 -5.00
C THR A 466 13.42 -2.64 -5.51
N LEU A 467 14.71 -2.78 -5.19
CA LEU A 467 15.75 -1.79 -5.39
C LEU A 467 16.59 -2.06 -6.65
N GLY A 468 16.31 -3.12 -7.40
CA GLY A 468 17.03 -3.45 -8.62
C GLY A 468 18.17 -4.46 -8.42
N LEU A 469 18.64 -4.99 -9.55
CA LEU A 469 19.69 -6.00 -9.59
C LEU A 469 20.97 -5.45 -8.92
N LYS A 470 21.56 -6.24 -8.01
CA LYS A 470 22.73 -5.90 -7.17
C LYS A 470 22.47 -4.98 -5.97
N ASN A 471 21.25 -4.46 -5.79
CA ASN A 471 20.93 -3.66 -4.60
C ASN A 471 20.35 -4.53 -3.47
N ASP A 472 21.24 -5.10 -2.66
CA ASP A 472 20.91 -5.97 -1.53
C ASP A 472 20.64 -5.21 -0.21
N ALA A 473 20.65 -3.88 -0.24
CA ALA A 473 20.68 -3.04 0.96
C ALA A 473 19.51 -3.32 1.92
N ALA A 474 18.30 -3.54 1.41
CA ALA A 474 17.13 -3.82 2.25
C ALA A 474 17.17 -5.18 2.95
N SER A 475 18.04 -6.10 2.52
CA SER A 475 18.25 -7.38 3.22
C SER A 475 19.15 -7.28 4.45
N HIS A 476 19.88 -6.17 4.56
CA HIS A 476 20.94 -5.96 5.55
C HIS A 476 20.67 -4.76 6.45
N ILE A 477 19.39 -4.47 6.72
CA ILE A 477 18.98 -3.44 7.67
C ILE A 477 18.23 -4.06 8.85
N ARG A 478 18.12 -3.30 9.93
CA ARG A 478 17.39 -3.72 11.13
C ARG A 478 15.90 -3.48 10.97
N SER A 479 15.11 -4.03 11.88
CA SER A 479 13.69 -3.69 11.95
C SER A 479 13.55 -2.20 12.29
N ARG A 480 12.50 -1.55 11.77
CA ARG A 480 12.25 -0.08 11.87
C ARG A 480 13.23 0.81 11.11
N GLU A 481 14.14 0.23 10.34
CA GLU A 481 14.93 0.95 9.34
C GLU A 481 14.37 0.68 7.94
N ALA A 482 14.57 1.62 7.03
CA ALA A 482 14.31 1.46 5.61
C ALA A 482 15.45 2.03 4.77
N ILE A 483 15.64 1.49 3.57
CA ILE A 483 16.35 2.19 2.51
C ILE A 483 15.37 3.11 1.80
N VAL A 484 15.57 4.42 1.92
CA VAL A 484 14.89 5.43 1.11
C VAL A 484 15.74 5.65 -0.13
N ASN A 485 15.22 5.28 -1.28
CA ASN A 485 15.86 5.47 -2.58
C ASN A 485 14.95 6.33 -3.46
N LEU A 486 15.51 7.38 -4.05
CA LEU A 486 14.76 8.36 -4.83
C LEU A 486 15.07 8.33 -6.33
N ASP A 487 15.78 7.30 -6.79
CA ASP A 487 16.28 7.18 -8.16
C ASP A 487 16.28 5.72 -8.64
N TYR A 488 15.10 5.12 -8.77
CA TYR A 488 14.89 3.81 -9.40
C TYR A 488 15.72 2.65 -8.81
N GLY A 489 16.14 2.77 -7.55
CA GLY A 489 16.94 1.75 -6.89
C GLY A 489 18.46 1.88 -7.12
N GLU A 490 18.92 2.99 -7.69
CA GLU A 490 20.35 3.25 -7.89
C GLU A 490 21.11 3.21 -6.56
N LEU A 491 22.24 2.50 -6.50
CA LEU A 491 22.96 2.24 -5.25
C LEU A 491 23.38 3.54 -4.54
N SER A 492 23.85 4.52 -5.31
CA SER A 492 24.25 5.84 -4.79
C SER A 492 23.09 6.65 -4.18
N SER A 493 21.84 6.35 -4.56
CA SER A 493 20.63 7.00 -4.05
C SER A 493 20.10 6.36 -2.76
N ASN A 494 20.68 5.25 -2.30
CA ASN A 494 20.28 4.61 -1.05
C ASN A 494 20.55 5.53 0.16
N ARG A 495 19.54 5.75 0.99
CA ARG A 495 19.65 6.42 2.29
C ARG A 495 19.05 5.54 3.38
N LYS A 496 19.90 4.99 4.25
CA LYS A 496 19.50 4.12 5.37
C LYS A 496 18.84 4.95 6.48
N THR A 497 17.52 4.93 6.52
CA THR A 497 16.69 5.83 7.32
C THR A 497 16.06 5.08 8.49
N THR A 498 16.15 5.63 9.70
CA THR A 498 15.36 5.16 10.85
C THR A 498 13.95 5.73 10.73
N ILE A 499 12.95 4.85 10.60
CA ILE A 499 11.56 5.26 10.36
C ILE A 499 10.96 5.86 11.63
N ALA A 500 10.23 6.96 11.47
CA ALA A 500 9.49 7.56 12.56
C ALA A 500 8.42 6.58 13.10
N TYR A 501 8.15 6.64 14.39
CA TYR A 501 7.15 5.80 15.01
C TYR A 501 5.79 6.49 14.99
N ALA A 502 4.81 5.82 14.38
CA ALA A 502 3.43 6.23 14.31
C ALA A 502 2.69 5.85 15.60
N ASP A 503 3.01 6.54 16.69
CA ASP A 503 2.33 6.33 17.99
C ASP A 503 0.86 6.75 17.90
N ASP A 504 -0.06 5.79 17.94
CA ASP A 504 -1.49 6.07 17.78
C ASP A 504 -2.06 6.92 18.91
N ALA A 505 -1.44 6.94 20.10
CA ALA A 505 -1.85 7.85 21.18
C ALA A 505 -1.73 9.32 20.76
N ILE A 506 -0.69 9.66 19.99
CA ILE A 506 -0.48 11.01 19.44
C ILE A 506 -1.31 11.19 18.17
N LEU A 507 -1.30 10.20 17.27
CA LEU A 507 -1.92 10.33 15.97
C LEU A 507 -3.45 10.39 16.03
N ALA A 508 -4.09 9.69 16.97
CA ALA A 508 -5.54 9.76 17.18
C ALA A 508 -6.01 11.16 17.60
N GLU A 509 -5.22 11.85 18.43
CA GLU A 509 -5.49 13.25 18.80
C GLU A 509 -5.41 14.18 17.60
N LEU A 510 -4.39 14.00 16.75
CA LEU A 510 -4.25 14.77 15.49
C LEU A 510 -5.45 14.52 14.55
N ARG A 511 -5.84 13.26 14.34
CA ARG A 511 -7.02 12.92 13.51
C ARG A 511 -8.28 13.59 14.03
N THR A 512 -8.46 13.61 15.35
CA THR A 512 -9.60 14.26 16.00
C THR A 512 -9.57 15.79 15.79
N ALA A 513 -8.42 16.42 15.98
CA ALA A 513 -8.25 17.86 15.76
C ALA A 513 -8.52 18.26 14.30
N TRP A 514 -7.98 17.51 13.34
CA TRP A 514 -8.25 17.71 11.91
C TRP A 514 -9.72 17.56 11.57
N TRP A 515 -10.40 16.54 12.13
CA TRP A 515 -11.84 16.37 11.97
C TRP A 515 -12.63 17.57 12.46
N GLN A 516 -12.34 18.04 13.68
CA GLN A 516 -12.99 19.22 14.26
C GLN A 516 -12.78 20.47 13.40
N GLN A 517 -11.57 20.68 12.88
CA GLN A 517 -11.24 21.83 12.05
C GLN A 517 -11.93 21.80 10.68
N ALA A 518 -12.14 20.61 10.09
CA ALA A 518 -12.80 20.46 8.79
C ALA A 518 -14.32 20.28 8.89
N GLN A 519 -14.89 20.24 10.10
CA GLN A 519 -16.29 19.92 10.31
C GLN A 519 -17.21 20.86 9.53
N GLY A 520 -18.14 20.29 8.75
CA GLY A 520 -19.06 21.04 7.91
C GLY A 520 -18.54 21.46 6.53
N THR A 521 -17.24 21.25 6.25
CA THR A 521 -16.63 21.55 4.93
C THR A 521 -16.36 20.31 4.08
N VAL A 522 -16.34 19.12 4.70
CA VAL A 522 -16.04 17.84 4.05
C VAL A 522 -17.17 16.83 4.23
N THR A 523 -17.26 15.88 3.31
CA THR A 523 -18.18 14.74 3.38
C THR A 523 -17.48 13.49 3.90
N PRO A 524 -18.20 12.57 4.58
CA PRO A 524 -17.65 11.27 4.97
C PRO A 524 -17.08 10.50 3.77
N PRO A 525 -16.00 9.72 3.95
CA PRO A 525 -15.47 8.86 2.90
C PRO A 525 -16.45 7.75 2.55
N GLU A 526 -16.38 7.28 1.31
CA GLU A 526 -17.03 6.03 0.93
C GLU A 526 -16.25 4.85 1.48
N VAL A 527 -16.91 4.04 2.32
CA VAL A 527 -16.31 2.85 2.92
C VAL A 527 -16.87 1.59 2.27
N PHE A 528 -15.97 0.82 1.71
CA PHE A 528 -16.22 -0.52 1.20
C PHE A 528 -15.55 -1.55 2.09
N GLU A 529 -16.32 -2.55 2.52
CA GLU A 529 -15.83 -3.70 3.26
C GLU A 529 -16.28 -4.95 2.51
N GLY A 530 -15.34 -5.73 1.96
CA GLY A 530 -15.64 -6.80 1.00
C GLY A 530 -16.55 -7.90 1.58
N GLU A 531 -16.33 -8.25 2.84
CA GLU A 531 -17.05 -9.32 3.54
C GLU A 531 -18.30 -8.81 4.29
N ARG A 532 -18.51 -7.49 4.36
CA ARG A 532 -19.65 -6.93 5.10
C ARG A 532 -20.97 -7.29 4.41
N ARG A 533 -21.85 -7.94 5.15
CA ARG A 533 -23.23 -8.22 4.72
C ARG A 533 -24.11 -7.01 4.96
N LEU A 534 -24.76 -6.53 3.89
CA LEU A 534 -25.53 -5.29 3.92
C LEU A 534 -26.97 -5.47 4.43
N ARG A 535 -27.47 -4.40 5.05
CA ARG A 535 -28.87 -4.14 5.44
C ARG A 535 -29.36 -2.93 4.67
N LEU A 536 -30.67 -2.79 4.45
CA LEU A 536 -31.22 -1.58 3.81
C LEU A 536 -30.85 -0.29 4.55
N GLY A 537 -30.73 -0.35 5.88
CA GLY A 537 -30.34 0.79 6.71
C GLY A 537 -28.94 1.33 6.43
N ASP A 538 -28.04 0.51 5.87
CA ASP A 538 -26.70 0.96 5.46
C ASP A 538 -26.78 2.04 4.35
N ASP A 539 -27.87 2.05 3.58
CA ASP A 539 -28.14 2.99 2.50
C ASP A 539 -29.40 3.87 2.77
N ALA A 540 -29.68 4.17 4.04
CA ALA A 540 -30.89 4.87 4.47
C ALA A 540 -31.17 6.21 3.73
N ARG A 541 -30.12 6.94 3.35
CA ARG A 541 -30.26 8.19 2.57
C ARG A 541 -30.83 7.97 1.17
N VAL A 542 -30.48 6.86 0.54
CA VAL A 542 -31.01 6.48 -0.78
C VAL A 542 -32.40 5.88 -0.61
N LEU A 543 -32.59 5.03 0.40
CA LEU A 543 -33.89 4.43 0.72
C LEU A 543 -34.99 5.48 0.96
N THR A 544 -34.67 6.56 1.67
CA THR A 544 -35.62 7.65 1.98
C THR A 544 -35.96 8.54 0.78
N ASN A 545 -35.08 8.60 -0.23
CA ASN A 545 -35.28 9.36 -1.46
C ASN A 545 -35.51 8.45 -2.68
N LEU A 546 -35.90 7.20 -2.43
CA LEU A 546 -36.08 6.20 -3.48
C LEU A 546 -37.26 6.60 -4.37
N GLN A 547 -37.08 6.53 -5.69
CA GLN A 547 -38.15 6.84 -6.63
C GLN A 547 -39.34 5.90 -6.42
N SER A 548 -40.56 6.41 -6.60
CA SER A 548 -41.79 5.61 -6.47
C SER A 548 -41.69 4.32 -7.27
N ARG A 549 -42.21 3.22 -6.72
CA ARG A 549 -42.19 1.87 -7.33
C ARG A 549 -40.80 1.29 -7.62
N HIS A 550 -39.73 1.82 -7.02
CA HIS A 550 -38.41 1.21 -7.15
C HIS A 550 -38.10 0.30 -5.96
N ALA A 551 -37.37 -0.79 -6.23
CA ALA A 551 -36.84 -1.71 -5.23
C ALA A 551 -35.31 -1.70 -5.24
N MET A 552 -34.67 -1.60 -4.07
CA MET A 552 -33.23 -1.70 -3.92
C MET A 552 -32.78 -3.16 -3.91
N LEU A 553 -31.86 -3.53 -4.82
CA LEU A 553 -31.43 -4.93 -5.04
C LEU A 553 -30.02 -5.22 -4.54
N GLY A 554 -29.24 -4.18 -4.22
CA GLY A 554 -27.91 -4.31 -3.64
C GLY A 554 -27.02 -3.11 -3.93
N ARG A 555 -25.86 -3.06 -3.30
CA ARG A 555 -24.85 -2.02 -3.55
C ARG A 555 -23.91 -2.46 -4.67
N ARG A 556 -23.73 -1.62 -5.69
CA ARG A 556 -22.75 -1.88 -6.76
C ARG A 556 -21.34 -1.85 -6.18
N ILE A 557 -20.46 -2.71 -6.68
CA ILE A 557 -19.05 -2.76 -6.24
C ILE A 557 -18.26 -1.67 -6.99
N THR A 558 -18.60 -0.40 -6.83
CA THR A 558 -17.98 0.72 -7.56
C THR A 558 -18.10 2.01 -6.76
N VAL A 559 -17.03 2.82 -6.80
CA VAL A 559 -16.95 4.12 -6.11
C VAL A 559 -17.93 5.13 -6.70
N GLY A 560 -18.66 5.81 -5.82
CA GLY A 560 -19.47 6.99 -6.12
C GLY A 560 -20.78 6.66 -6.82
N VAL A 561 -21.22 5.40 -6.78
CA VAL A 561 -22.42 4.95 -7.48
C VAL A 561 -23.49 4.55 -6.47
N ALA A 562 -24.70 5.10 -6.65
CA ALA A 562 -25.85 4.73 -5.85
C ALA A 562 -26.13 3.22 -5.91
N PRO A 563 -26.71 2.63 -4.85
CA PRO A 563 -27.25 1.29 -4.87
C PRO A 563 -28.07 1.01 -6.11
N LEU A 564 -27.99 -0.23 -6.58
CA LEU A 564 -28.78 -0.68 -7.71
C LEU A 564 -30.23 -0.80 -7.27
N ALA A 565 -31.09 0.02 -7.88
CA ALA A 565 -32.54 -0.09 -7.76
C ALA A 565 -33.15 -0.51 -9.11
N ALA A 566 -34.23 -1.28 -9.06
CA ALA A 566 -35.00 -1.69 -10.23
C ALA A 566 -36.41 -1.09 -10.18
N ASP A 567 -36.91 -0.72 -11.35
CA ASP A 567 -38.23 -0.13 -11.54
C ASP A 567 -39.32 -1.20 -11.62
N PHE A 568 -40.42 -1.01 -10.88
CA PHE A 568 -41.65 -1.81 -10.94
C PHE A 568 -42.83 -0.95 -11.42
N SER A 569 -42.62 -0.25 -12.54
CA SER A 569 -43.65 0.43 -13.34
C SER A 569 -44.69 -0.55 -13.88
N THR A 570 -45.77 -0.04 -14.48
CA THR A 570 -46.80 -0.88 -15.10
C THR A 570 -46.42 -1.45 -16.48
N ASP A 571 -45.15 -1.40 -16.86
CA ASP A 571 -44.70 -1.98 -18.14
C ASP A 571 -44.73 -3.51 -18.10
N VAL A 572 -44.94 -4.13 -19.26
CA VAL A 572 -44.81 -5.58 -19.41
C VAL A 572 -43.39 -6.00 -19.03
N GLY A 573 -43.24 -7.11 -18.32
CA GLY A 573 -41.93 -7.65 -17.95
C GLY A 573 -41.40 -7.21 -16.59
N ARG A 574 -42.08 -6.29 -15.90
CA ARG A 574 -41.72 -5.75 -14.57
C ARG A 574 -42.00 -6.72 -13.42
N ASN A 575 -41.42 -7.90 -13.52
CA ASN A 575 -41.32 -8.92 -12.49
C ASN A 575 -39.85 -9.23 -12.22
N LEU A 576 -39.54 -9.70 -11.01
CA LEU A 576 -38.19 -10.09 -10.61
C LEU A 576 -38.08 -11.61 -10.48
N ALA A 577 -37.07 -12.17 -11.12
CA ALA A 577 -36.67 -13.57 -10.95
C ALA A 577 -35.30 -13.65 -10.25
N LEU A 578 -35.31 -14.22 -9.04
CA LEU A 578 -34.11 -14.52 -8.26
C LEU A 578 -33.73 -15.99 -8.46
N PHE A 579 -32.47 -16.26 -8.76
CA PHE A 579 -31.93 -17.59 -9.03
C PHE A 579 -30.84 -18.02 -8.06
N GLY A 580 -30.79 -19.32 -7.80
CA GLY A 580 -29.69 -19.99 -7.12
C GLY A 580 -29.86 -20.10 -5.61
N THR A 581 -28.86 -20.69 -4.95
CA THR A 581 -28.90 -20.99 -3.52
C THR A 581 -28.39 -19.80 -2.69
N GLY A 582 -28.88 -19.66 -1.45
CA GLY A 582 -28.46 -18.57 -0.55
C GLY A 582 -29.63 -17.97 0.24
N PRO A 583 -29.45 -16.77 0.81
CA PRO A 583 -30.46 -16.09 1.64
C PRO A 583 -31.55 -15.43 0.78
N GLY A 584 -32.17 -16.17 -0.13
CA GLY A 584 -33.15 -15.66 -1.08
C GLY A 584 -34.38 -15.03 -0.41
N HIS A 585 -34.85 -15.63 0.70
CA HIS A 585 -35.89 -15.03 1.56
C HIS A 585 -35.51 -13.60 1.96
N THR A 586 -34.33 -13.43 2.56
CA THR A 586 -33.87 -12.16 3.12
C THR A 586 -33.75 -11.08 2.06
N ILE A 587 -33.25 -11.43 0.87
CA ILE A 587 -33.08 -10.48 -0.24
C ILE A 587 -34.42 -10.02 -0.79
N LEU A 588 -35.34 -10.95 -1.06
CA LEU A 588 -36.66 -10.58 -1.57
C LEU A 588 -37.47 -9.78 -0.55
N LEU A 589 -37.34 -10.09 0.74
CA LEU A 589 -37.97 -9.32 1.81
C LEU A 589 -37.38 -7.90 1.91
N ASN A 590 -36.07 -7.73 1.75
CA ASN A 590 -35.47 -6.39 1.68
C ASN A 590 -35.94 -5.63 0.41
N ALA A 591 -36.04 -6.29 -0.74
CA ALA A 591 -36.63 -5.66 -1.93
C ALA A 591 -38.07 -5.20 -1.66
N ALA A 592 -38.89 -6.04 -1.01
CA ALA A 592 -40.26 -5.68 -0.61
C ALA A 592 -40.30 -4.51 0.40
N LEU A 593 -39.43 -4.49 1.42
CA LEU A 593 -39.34 -3.36 2.35
C LEU A 593 -38.94 -2.06 1.65
N SER A 594 -38.04 -2.11 0.66
CA SER A 594 -37.67 -0.93 -0.11
C SER A 594 -38.81 -0.43 -1.01
N LEU A 595 -39.61 -1.34 -1.58
CA LEU A 595 -40.83 -0.99 -2.33
C LEU A 595 -41.88 -0.33 -1.43
N LEU A 596 -42.04 -0.79 -0.19
CA LEU A 596 -42.94 -0.16 0.76
C LEU A 596 -42.49 1.23 1.18
N HIS A 597 -41.18 1.49 1.26
CA HIS A 597 -40.68 2.85 1.48
C HIS A 597 -41.01 3.77 0.31
N SER A 598 -40.87 3.29 -0.94
CA SER A 598 -41.19 4.08 -2.13
C SER A 598 -42.69 4.14 -2.45
N THR A 599 -43.48 3.18 -1.94
CA THR A 599 -44.91 3.01 -2.23
C THR A 599 -45.68 2.52 -1.00
N PRO A 600 -45.94 3.39 0.00
CA PRO A 600 -46.46 2.98 1.32
C PRO A 600 -47.85 2.31 1.30
N ALA A 601 -48.67 2.61 0.29
CA ALA A 601 -50.01 2.05 0.14
C ALA A 601 -50.04 0.64 -0.48
N ALA A 602 -48.88 0.08 -0.85
CA ALA A 602 -48.82 -1.21 -1.51
C ALA A 602 -49.22 -2.37 -0.58
N GLU A 603 -49.87 -3.38 -1.16
CA GLU A 603 -50.15 -4.65 -0.50
C GLU A 603 -49.01 -5.63 -0.75
N ILE A 604 -48.49 -6.26 0.31
CA ILE A 604 -47.49 -7.33 0.19
C ILE A 604 -48.15 -8.68 0.43
N ILE A 605 -47.94 -9.63 -0.48
CA ILE A 605 -48.42 -11.00 -0.34
C ILE A 605 -47.22 -11.94 -0.34
N GLY A 606 -46.94 -12.58 0.80
CA GLY A 606 -45.92 -13.63 0.88
C GLY A 606 -46.49 -14.96 0.44
N LEU A 607 -45.99 -15.54 -0.65
CA LEU A 607 -46.35 -16.87 -1.15
C LEU A 607 -45.29 -17.88 -0.71
N ASP A 608 -45.57 -18.63 0.37
CA ASP A 608 -44.68 -19.66 0.93
C ASP A 608 -45.00 -21.05 0.34
N LEU A 609 -44.22 -21.45 -0.68
CA LEU A 609 -44.25 -22.82 -1.21
C LEU A 609 -43.24 -23.76 -0.52
N THR A 610 -42.34 -23.20 0.29
CA THR A 610 -41.35 -23.98 1.05
C THR A 610 -41.94 -24.61 2.30
N SER A 611 -43.08 -24.09 2.78
CA SER A 611 -43.77 -24.51 4.02
C SER A 611 -42.88 -24.36 5.27
N ASN A 612 -41.98 -23.40 5.25
CA ASN A 612 -41.01 -23.17 6.32
C ASN A 612 -40.95 -21.69 6.75
N TRP A 613 -41.92 -20.86 6.36
CA TRP A 613 -42.01 -19.47 6.85
C TRP A 613 -42.11 -19.39 8.38
N HIS A 614 -42.79 -20.37 8.99
CA HIS A 614 -42.93 -20.50 10.45
C HIS A 614 -41.88 -21.41 11.10
N SER A 615 -40.78 -21.74 10.41
CA SER A 615 -39.71 -22.53 11.01
C SER A 615 -38.81 -21.67 11.92
N PRO A 616 -38.22 -22.26 12.99
CA PRO A 616 -37.28 -21.55 13.86
C PRO A 616 -36.09 -20.93 13.13
N GLU A 617 -35.66 -21.55 12.02
CA GLU A 617 -34.55 -21.07 11.18
C GLU A 617 -34.81 -19.68 10.57
N HIS A 618 -36.09 -19.33 10.38
CA HIS A 618 -36.51 -18.06 9.79
C HIS A 618 -37.10 -17.07 10.78
N ASP A 619 -37.25 -17.43 12.06
CA ASP A 619 -37.89 -16.56 13.08
C ASP A 619 -37.22 -15.20 13.16
N ASN A 620 -35.88 -15.14 13.18
CA ASN A 620 -35.14 -13.87 13.23
C ASN A 620 -35.48 -12.97 12.04
N VAL A 621 -35.49 -13.53 10.82
CA VAL A 621 -35.77 -12.79 9.58
C VAL A 621 -37.24 -12.34 9.55
N ARG A 622 -38.17 -13.26 9.88
CA ARG A 622 -39.61 -13.01 9.91
C ARG A 622 -39.98 -11.93 10.92
N ILE A 623 -39.56 -12.08 12.18
CA ILE A 623 -39.90 -11.16 13.27
C ILE A 623 -39.41 -9.75 12.94
N HIS A 624 -38.19 -9.60 12.41
CA HIS A 624 -37.70 -8.27 12.01
C HIS A 624 -38.48 -7.69 10.84
N PHE A 625 -38.84 -8.49 9.83
CA PHE A 625 -39.65 -8.05 8.69
C PHE A 625 -41.05 -7.59 9.13
N GLU A 626 -41.77 -8.41 9.90
CA GLU A 626 -43.11 -8.09 10.44
C GLU A 626 -43.09 -6.83 11.30
N ARG A 627 -42.02 -6.62 12.07
CA ARG A 627 -41.83 -5.39 12.86
C ARG A 627 -41.70 -4.15 11.98
N GLN A 628 -40.99 -4.24 10.85
CA GLN A 628 -40.86 -3.13 9.90
C GLN A 628 -42.19 -2.87 9.18
N LEU A 629 -42.91 -3.92 8.76
CA LEU A 629 -44.26 -3.78 8.19
C LEU A 629 -45.21 -3.04 9.14
N THR A 630 -45.20 -3.43 10.42
CA THR A 630 -46.01 -2.78 11.47
C THR A 630 -45.67 -1.29 11.61
N ARG A 631 -44.39 -0.92 11.51
CA ARG A 631 -43.95 0.49 11.56
C ARG A 631 -44.39 1.30 10.35
N LEU A 632 -44.43 0.68 9.17
CA LEU A 632 -44.84 1.33 7.92
C LEU A 632 -46.37 1.37 7.76
N GLY A 633 -47.13 0.64 8.59
CA GLY A 633 -48.60 0.59 8.51
C GLY A 633 -49.10 -0.17 7.28
N SER A 634 -48.28 -1.04 6.69
CA SER A 634 -48.57 -1.71 5.42
C SER A 634 -49.48 -2.94 5.60
N THR A 635 -50.28 -3.23 4.57
CA THR A 635 -51.08 -4.47 4.52
C THR A 635 -50.21 -5.63 4.04
N TYR A 636 -50.15 -6.70 4.86
CA TYR A 636 -49.40 -7.91 4.55
C TYR A 636 -50.19 -9.16 4.91
N ARG A 637 -50.12 -10.18 4.05
CA ARG A 637 -50.60 -11.53 4.34
C ARG A 637 -49.66 -12.60 3.79
N VAL A 638 -49.69 -13.78 4.41
CA VAL A 638 -48.94 -14.97 3.97
C VAL A 638 -49.92 -16.02 3.49
N VAL A 639 -49.64 -16.56 2.29
CA VAL A 639 -50.41 -17.62 1.65
C VAL A 639 -49.49 -18.83 1.52
N ASN A 640 -49.95 -19.97 2.02
CA ASN A 640 -49.20 -21.22 1.91
C ASN A 640 -49.48 -21.95 0.58
N LYS A 641 -48.68 -22.98 0.28
CA LYS A 641 -48.83 -23.81 -0.93
C LYS A 641 -50.24 -24.36 -1.22
N HIS A 642 -51.08 -24.59 -0.21
CA HIS A 642 -52.42 -25.16 -0.41
C HIS A 642 -53.44 -24.11 -0.87
N GLN A 643 -53.14 -22.84 -0.65
CA GLN A 643 -53.97 -21.69 -1.03
C GLN A 643 -53.42 -20.96 -2.27
N ALA A 644 -52.33 -21.46 -2.84
CA ALA A 644 -51.61 -20.82 -3.93
C ALA A 644 -52.47 -20.66 -5.19
N ASP A 645 -53.22 -21.69 -5.58
CA ASP A 645 -54.11 -21.63 -6.76
C ASP A 645 -55.25 -20.63 -6.56
N ALA A 646 -55.84 -20.61 -5.36
CA ALA A 646 -56.90 -19.66 -5.01
C ALA A 646 -56.39 -18.21 -5.03
N LEU A 647 -55.15 -17.97 -4.58
CA LEU A 647 -54.50 -16.67 -4.68
C LEU A 647 -54.30 -16.24 -6.14
N ILE A 648 -53.84 -17.15 -7.02
CA ILE A 648 -53.64 -16.80 -8.43
C ILE A 648 -54.98 -16.50 -9.11
N ASP A 649 -56.04 -17.24 -8.77
CA ASP A 649 -57.40 -16.95 -9.26
C ASP A 649 -57.85 -15.55 -8.83
N GLU A 650 -57.69 -15.22 -7.55
CA GLU A 650 -57.98 -13.89 -7.00
C GLU A 650 -57.21 -12.78 -7.73
N LEU A 651 -55.90 -12.97 -7.97
CA LEU A 651 -55.05 -11.97 -8.59
C LEU A 651 -55.30 -11.82 -10.09
N VAL A 652 -55.63 -12.89 -10.80
CA VAL A 652 -55.99 -12.83 -12.24
C VAL A 652 -57.33 -12.11 -12.40
N GLU A 653 -58.31 -12.38 -11.54
CA GLU A 653 -59.56 -11.62 -11.52
C GLU A 653 -59.30 -10.15 -11.21
N ARG A 654 -58.52 -9.86 -10.16
CA ARG A 654 -58.14 -8.47 -9.81
C ARG A 654 -57.43 -7.77 -10.97
N ALA A 655 -56.53 -8.44 -11.68
CA ALA A 655 -55.84 -7.87 -12.84
C ALA A 655 -56.81 -7.52 -13.97
N ALA A 656 -57.81 -8.36 -14.22
CA ALA A 656 -58.83 -8.12 -15.23
C ALA A 656 -59.72 -6.90 -14.88
N PHE A 657 -60.02 -6.68 -13.61
CA PHE A 657 -60.83 -5.53 -13.15
C PHE A 657 -60.02 -4.23 -12.96
N ALA A 658 -58.75 -4.33 -12.56
CA ALA A 658 -57.92 -3.17 -12.23
C ALA A 658 -57.38 -2.43 -13.47
N ALA A 659 -57.45 -3.02 -14.66
CA ALA A 659 -57.10 -2.35 -15.91
C ALA A 659 -57.87 -1.02 -16.13
N ASP A 660 -59.05 -0.88 -15.50
CA ASP A 660 -59.90 0.32 -15.59
C ASP A 660 -59.83 1.24 -14.34
N ASN A 661 -59.07 0.90 -13.29
CA ASN A 661 -59.01 1.66 -12.03
C ASN A 661 -57.58 1.98 -11.58
N ALA A 662 -57.06 3.12 -12.04
CA ALA A 662 -55.72 3.61 -11.72
C ALA A 662 -55.48 3.95 -10.23
N SER A 663 -56.51 3.91 -9.37
CA SER A 663 -56.38 4.22 -7.94
C SER A 663 -56.12 3.00 -7.05
N ALA A 664 -56.19 1.78 -7.61
CA ALA A 664 -55.96 0.56 -6.83
C ALA A 664 -54.50 0.51 -6.34
N PRO A 665 -54.26 0.15 -5.06
CA PRO A 665 -52.90 0.03 -4.54
C PRO A 665 -52.16 -1.12 -5.26
N PRO A 666 -50.86 -0.93 -5.56
CA PRO A 666 -50.05 -1.97 -6.18
C PRO A 666 -49.92 -3.18 -5.27
N VAL A 667 -49.82 -4.36 -5.87
CA VAL A 667 -49.66 -5.63 -5.16
C VAL A 667 -48.31 -6.22 -5.50
N TYR A 668 -47.49 -6.51 -4.49
CA TYR A 668 -46.22 -7.20 -4.65
C TYR A 668 -46.31 -8.60 -4.06
N VAL A 669 -46.22 -9.60 -4.93
CA VAL A 669 -46.26 -11.02 -4.55
C VAL A 669 -44.84 -11.54 -4.40
N ILE A 670 -44.45 -11.88 -3.18
CA ILE A 670 -43.12 -12.37 -2.83
C ILE A 670 -43.15 -13.90 -2.74
N GLY A 671 -42.61 -14.57 -3.77
CA GLY A 671 -42.69 -16.03 -3.92
C GLY A 671 -41.43 -16.76 -3.44
N PHE A 672 -41.60 -17.65 -2.46
CA PHE A 672 -40.51 -18.47 -1.91
C PHE A 672 -40.57 -19.92 -2.40
N GLY A 673 -39.46 -20.40 -2.97
CA GLY A 673 -39.33 -21.77 -3.48
C GLY A 673 -40.27 -22.07 -4.63
N MET A 674 -40.31 -21.17 -5.62
CA MET A 674 -41.21 -21.24 -6.77
C MET A 674 -41.07 -22.55 -7.57
N GLU A 675 -39.93 -23.24 -7.50
CA GLU A 675 -39.77 -24.57 -8.09
C GLU A 675 -40.67 -25.67 -7.48
N ARG A 676 -41.29 -25.40 -6.32
CA ARG A 676 -42.18 -26.33 -5.62
C ARG A 676 -43.65 -26.21 -6.05
N TRP A 677 -43.95 -25.33 -7.02
CA TRP A 677 -45.29 -25.22 -7.59
C TRP A 677 -45.69 -26.51 -8.30
N ARG A 678 -46.81 -27.12 -7.90
CA ARG A 678 -47.28 -28.42 -8.43
C ARG A 678 -48.53 -28.32 -9.30
N SER A 679 -49.20 -27.18 -9.29
CA SER A 679 -50.46 -26.97 -10.01
C SER A 679 -50.22 -26.55 -11.46
N ASP A 680 -51.30 -26.48 -12.25
CA ASP A 680 -51.25 -25.97 -13.61
C ASP A 680 -50.64 -24.54 -13.63
N THR A 681 -49.68 -24.33 -14.51
CA THR A 681 -48.96 -23.05 -14.65
C THR A 681 -49.64 -22.08 -15.61
N THR A 682 -50.75 -22.45 -16.25
CA THR A 682 -51.43 -21.62 -17.26
C THR A 682 -51.88 -20.27 -16.70
N LYS A 683 -52.53 -20.27 -15.52
CA LYS A 683 -53.01 -19.03 -14.88
C LYS A 683 -51.87 -18.16 -14.35
N ILE A 684 -50.86 -18.76 -13.71
CA ILE A 684 -49.72 -18.00 -13.21
C ILE A 684 -48.88 -17.38 -14.35
N LYS A 685 -48.76 -18.08 -15.50
CA LYS A 685 -48.16 -17.50 -16.72
C LYS A 685 -48.93 -16.28 -17.24
N THR A 686 -50.26 -16.34 -17.17
CA THR A 686 -51.12 -15.19 -17.53
C THR A 686 -50.86 -14.02 -16.60
N LEU A 687 -50.73 -14.28 -15.30
CA LEU A 687 -50.36 -13.26 -14.32
C LEU A 687 -48.94 -12.71 -14.55
N PHE A 688 -47.97 -13.52 -14.95
CA PHE A 688 -46.63 -13.03 -15.30
C PHE A 688 -46.67 -12.05 -16.47
N ALA A 689 -47.48 -12.34 -17.50
CA ALA A 689 -47.59 -11.50 -18.69
C ALA A 689 -48.36 -10.20 -18.42
N ASN A 690 -49.51 -10.29 -17.73
CA ASN A 690 -50.48 -9.19 -17.65
C ASN A 690 -50.54 -8.52 -16.27
N GLY A 691 -50.01 -9.15 -15.22
CA GLY A 691 -50.02 -8.64 -13.85
C GLY A 691 -49.44 -7.23 -13.74
N PRO A 692 -48.23 -6.96 -14.29
CA PRO A 692 -47.62 -5.63 -14.20
C PRO A 692 -48.50 -4.50 -14.76
N LEU A 693 -49.26 -4.74 -15.82
CA LEU A 693 -50.20 -3.77 -16.40
C LEU A 693 -51.27 -3.33 -15.38
N ALA A 694 -51.63 -4.22 -14.46
CA ALA A 694 -52.58 -3.99 -13.37
C ALA A 694 -51.89 -3.61 -12.04
N SER A 695 -50.60 -3.23 -12.07
CA SER A 695 -49.77 -2.97 -10.88
C SER A 695 -49.66 -4.17 -9.92
N ILE A 696 -49.71 -5.40 -10.47
CA ILE A 696 -49.46 -6.65 -9.73
C ILE A 696 -48.12 -7.22 -10.18
N HIS A 697 -47.13 -7.21 -9.29
CA HIS A 697 -45.76 -7.59 -9.62
C HIS A 697 -45.33 -8.83 -8.83
N LEU A 698 -44.68 -9.77 -9.49
CA LEU A 698 -44.10 -10.94 -8.86
C LEU A 698 -42.60 -10.72 -8.60
N LEU A 699 -42.17 -11.01 -7.37
CA LEU A 699 -40.78 -11.18 -7.01
C LEU A 699 -40.60 -12.64 -6.56
N GLY A 700 -40.13 -13.50 -7.46
CA GLY A 700 -40.05 -14.95 -7.23
C GLY A 700 -38.62 -15.45 -7.05
N TRP A 701 -38.44 -16.45 -6.19
CA TRP A 701 -37.16 -17.13 -5.99
C TRP A 701 -37.19 -18.60 -6.44
N TRP A 702 -36.23 -18.98 -7.28
CA TRP A 702 -35.98 -20.35 -7.74
C TRP A 702 -34.55 -20.78 -7.40
N ASN A 703 -34.38 -22.00 -6.90
CA ASN A 703 -33.05 -22.56 -6.65
C ASN A 703 -32.26 -22.89 -7.93
N LYS A 704 -32.94 -23.18 -9.05
CA LYS A 704 -32.31 -23.53 -10.34
C LYS A 704 -32.97 -22.78 -11.48
N TYR A 705 -32.17 -22.31 -12.43
CA TYR A 705 -32.69 -21.65 -13.64
C TYR A 705 -33.55 -22.58 -14.51
N SER A 706 -33.21 -23.88 -14.58
CA SER A 706 -33.99 -24.88 -15.31
C SER A 706 -35.42 -25.03 -14.77
N SER A 707 -35.61 -24.94 -13.44
CA SER A 707 -36.93 -24.96 -12.81
C SER A 707 -37.76 -23.73 -13.17
N PHE A 708 -37.13 -22.55 -13.23
CA PHE A 708 -37.77 -21.34 -13.72
C PHE A 708 -38.20 -21.49 -15.19
N LYS A 709 -37.32 -21.98 -16.07
CA LYS A 709 -37.64 -22.21 -17.50
C LYS A 709 -38.78 -23.20 -17.69
N ALA A 710 -38.82 -24.28 -16.92
CA ALA A 710 -39.92 -25.24 -16.95
C ALA A 710 -41.26 -24.59 -16.55
N MET A 711 -41.24 -23.71 -15.54
CA MET A 711 -42.43 -22.99 -15.09
C MET A 711 -42.91 -21.95 -16.10
N VAL A 712 -42.04 -21.08 -16.63
CA VAL A 712 -42.46 -19.99 -17.52
C VAL A 712 -42.74 -20.47 -18.96
N GLY A 713 -42.16 -21.59 -19.37
CA GLY A 713 -42.30 -22.12 -20.72
C GLY A 713 -41.50 -21.36 -21.78
N LEU A 714 -41.77 -21.64 -23.06
CA LEU A 714 -41.07 -21.02 -24.18
C LEU A 714 -41.44 -19.52 -24.28
N GLY A 715 -40.44 -18.63 -24.28
CA GLY A 715 -40.64 -17.18 -24.38
C GLY A 715 -41.14 -16.50 -23.10
N GLY A 716 -41.65 -17.24 -22.12
CA GLY A 716 -42.20 -16.69 -20.88
C GLY A 716 -41.16 -16.01 -19.98
N ASP A 717 -39.86 -16.26 -20.19
CA ASP A 717 -38.80 -15.56 -19.47
C ASP A 717 -38.68 -14.07 -19.84
N ASN A 718 -39.28 -13.64 -20.96
CA ASN A 718 -39.39 -12.22 -21.31
C ASN A 718 -40.36 -11.45 -20.40
N ASN A 719 -41.16 -12.15 -19.58
CA ASN A 719 -42.02 -11.51 -18.58
C ASN A 719 -41.25 -11.13 -17.29
N PHE A 720 -39.93 -11.37 -17.27
CA PHE A 720 -39.03 -11.07 -16.15
C PHE A 720 -37.79 -10.33 -16.68
N ASP A 721 -37.93 -9.02 -16.80
CA ASP A 721 -36.83 -8.14 -17.18
C ASP A 721 -35.80 -8.00 -16.06
N ILE A 722 -36.25 -8.09 -14.80
CA ILE A 722 -35.38 -8.00 -13.63
C ILE A 722 -34.94 -9.40 -13.24
N ARG A 723 -33.65 -9.67 -13.39
CA ARG A 723 -33.04 -10.96 -13.09
C ARG A 723 -31.92 -10.79 -12.08
N MET A 724 -31.92 -11.65 -11.07
CA MET A 724 -30.89 -11.67 -10.04
C MET A 724 -30.42 -13.11 -9.82
N ALA A 725 -29.13 -13.33 -9.62
CA ALA A 725 -28.59 -14.66 -9.32
C ALA A 725 -27.52 -14.62 -8.25
N MET A 726 -27.55 -15.65 -7.39
CA MET A 726 -26.54 -15.93 -6.38
C MET A 726 -26.16 -17.40 -6.48
N HIS A 727 -24.89 -17.73 -6.25
CA HIS A 727 -24.41 -19.12 -6.21
C HIS A 727 -24.85 -20.00 -7.40
N LEU A 728 -25.16 -19.38 -8.54
CA LEU A 728 -25.58 -20.06 -9.76
C LEU A 728 -24.34 -20.43 -10.55
N ASP A 729 -24.24 -21.66 -11.08
CA ASP A 729 -23.05 -22.04 -11.85
C ASP A 729 -22.87 -21.18 -13.11
N HIS A 730 -21.64 -21.13 -13.64
CA HIS A 730 -21.28 -20.30 -14.79
C HIS A 730 -22.16 -20.56 -16.03
N SER A 731 -22.54 -21.82 -16.31
CA SER A 731 -23.34 -22.16 -17.48
C SER A 731 -24.79 -21.67 -17.35
N SER A 732 -25.41 -21.96 -16.19
CA SER A 732 -26.74 -21.50 -15.87
C SER A 732 -26.84 -19.97 -15.83
N ALA A 733 -25.81 -19.28 -15.31
CA ALA A 733 -25.77 -17.81 -15.30
C ALA A 733 -25.72 -17.22 -16.71
N ARG A 734 -24.90 -17.75 -17.62
CA ARG A 734 -24.85 -17.28 -19.03
C ARG A 734 -26.20 -17.40 -19.72
N GLU A 735 -26.90 -18.51 -19.49
CA GLU A 735 -28.24 -18.73 -20.05
C GLU A 735 -29.28 -17.81 -19.40
N ALA A 736 -29.26 -17.70 -18.06
CA ALA A 736 -30.19 -16.87 -17.30
C ALA A 736 -30.07 -15.38 -17.62
N PHE A 737 -28.88 -14.89 -17.96
CA PHE A 737 -28.66 -13.48 -18.28
C PHE A 737 -28.54 -13.22 -19.78
N LYS A 738 -28.71 -14.22 -20.65
CA LYS A 738 -28.62 -14.06 -22.13
C LYS A 738 -27.34 -13.36 -22.59
N GLN A 739 -26.22 -13.57 -21.89
CA GLN A 739 -24.94 -12.91 -22.15
C GLN A 739 -23.85 -13.94 -22.47
N PRO A 740 -23.51 -14.16 -23.75
CA PRO A 740 -22.53 -15.17 -24.15
C PRO A 740 -21.13 -14.93 -23.57
N ILE A 741 -20.75 -13.69 -23.30
CA ILE A 741 -19.42 -13.34 -22.78
C ILE A 741 -19.40 -13.11 -21.27
N LEU A 742 -20.50 -13.37 -20.57
CA LEU A 742 -20.57 -13.24 -19.11
C LEU A 742 -19.59 -14.23 -18.46
N ARG A 743 -18.69 -13.68 -17.65
CA ARG A 743 -17.81 -14.44 -16.76
C ARG A 743 -18.34 -14.29 -15.35
N TRP A 744 -18.79 -15.40 -14.77
CA TRP A 744 -19.36 -15.44 -13.43
C TRP A 744 -18.81 -16.65 -12.67
N THR A 745 -18.31 -16.40 -11.47
CA THR A 745 -17.95 -17.42 -10.51
C THR A 745 -18.86 -17.24 -9.29
N PRO A 746 -19.57 -18.29 -8.84
CA PRO A 746 -20.28 -18.30 -7.57
C PRO A 746 -19.41 -17.79 -6.44
N GLN A 747 -19.83 -16.72 -5.76
CA GLN A 747 -19.16 -16.17 -4.59
C GLN A 747 -20.19 -15.87 -3.50
N ASP A 748 -19.78 -16.06 -2.26
CA ASP A 748 -20.58 -15.72 -1.09
C ASP A 748 -20.76 -14.19 -1.00
N ASN A 749 -21.91 -13.73 -0.49
CA ASN A 749 -22.22 -12.30 -0.38
C ASN A 749 -22.09 -11.50 -1.70
N ARG A 750 -22.25 -12.17 -2.85
CA ARG A 750 -22.24 -11.55 -4.19
C ARG A 750 -23.45 -12.00 -4.98
N ALA A 751 -24.01 -11.07 -5.76
CA ALA A 751 -25.09 -11.36 -6.67
C ALA A 751 -24.87 -10.68 -8.01
N LEU A 752 -25.31 -11.32 -9.08
CA LEU A 752 -25.41 -10.71 -10.39
C LEU A 752 -26.83 -10.19 -10.57
N VAL A 753 -27.00 -8.93 -10.97
CA VAL A 753 -28.32 -8.31 -11.22
C VAL A 753 -28.35 -7.69 -12.60
N TRP A 754 -29.46 -7.85 -13.30
CA TRP A 754 -29.69 -7.26 -14.62
C TRP A 754 -31.16 -6.90 -14.77
N ASP A 755 -31.43 -5.63 -15.04
CA ASP A 755 -32.70 -5.16 -15.57
C ASP A 755 -32.52 -4.97 -17.08
N SER A 756 -33.02 -5.90 -17.89
CA SER A 756 -32.84 -5.85 -19.36
C SER A 756 -33.47 -4.63 -20.02
N ALA A 757 -34.40 -3.94 -19.36
CA ALA A 757 -35.04 -2.76 -19.91
C ALA A 757 -34.18 -1.50 -19.73
N THR A 758 -33.35 -1.43 -18.69
CA THR A 758 -32.57 -0.21 -18.36
C THR A 758 -31.05 -0.42 -18.41
N MET A 759 -30.57 -1.66 -18.40
CA MET A 759 -29.16 -2.00 -18.29
C MET A 759 -28.66 -2.76 -19.52
N SER A 760 -27.56 -2.30 -20.10
CA SER A 760 -26.93 -2.99 -21.24
C SER A 760 -26.26 -4.31 -20.84
N ASN A 761 -25.75 -4.40 -19.61
CA ASN A 761 -25.00 -5.55 -19.10
C ASN A 761 -25.37 -5.85 -17.64
N PRO A 762 -25.35 -7.12 -17.22
CA PRO A 762 -25.47 -7.51 -15.81
C PRO A 762 -24.39 -6.85 -14.94
N GLN A 763 -24.74 -6.53 -13.71
CA GLN A 763 -23.87 -5.85 -12.74
C GLN A 763 -23.66 -6.73 -11.51
N LEU A 764 -22.42 -6.75 -11.03
CA LEU A 764 -22.06 -7.39 -9.77
C LEU A 764 -22.43 -6.46 -8.61
N VAL A 765 -23.19 -6.99 -7.64
CA VAL A 765 -23.61 -6.25 -6.45
C VAL A 765 -23.37 -7.06 -5.18
N ILE A 766 -23.25 -6.34 -4.06
CA ILE A 766 -23.43 -6.92 -2.72
C ILE A 766 -24.92 -6.83 -2.39
N PRO A 767 -25.63 -7.97 -2.29
CA PRO A 767 -27.06 -7.96 -2.02
C PRO A 767 -27.35 -7.59 -0.56
N TYR A 768 -28.54 -7.04 -0.30
CA TYR A 768 -29.04 -6.83 1.07
C TYR A 768 -29.43 -8.16 1.71
N SER A 769 -28.45 -8.85 2.27
CA SER A 769 -28.57 -10.21 2.81
C SER A 769 -28.81 -10.29 4.31
N ARG A 770 -29.10 -9.15 4.97
CA ARG A 770 -29.53 -9.08 6.38
C ARG A 770 -30.77 -8.20 6.52
N ILE A 771 -31.71 -8.61 7.38
CA ILE A 771 -32.85 -7.78 7.81
C ILE A 771 -32.57 -7.31 9.23
N SER A 772 -32.15 -6.06 9.38
CA SER A 772 -32.26 -5.23 10.61
C SER A 772 -31.57 -3.90 10.39
#